data_AF-A0A9E2ZA95-F1
#
_entry.id   AF-A0A9E2ZA95-F1
#
_cell.length_a   1.000
_cell.length_b   1.000
_cell.length_c   1.000
_cell.angle_alpha   90.00
_cell.angle_beta   90.00
_cell.angle_gamma   90.00
#
_symmetry.space_group_name_H-M   'P 1'
#
loop_
_entity.id
_entity.type
_entity.pdbx_description
1 polymer ?
#
loop_
_entity_poly.entity_id
_entity_poly.type
_entity_poly.pdbx_seq_one_letter_code
_entity_poly.pdbx_strand_id
1 'polypeptide(L)'
;GQDIPLGTVTAGRADAAVDQLVGFFINTLVLRTSTAGDPSFTDLVGRVREADLAAYAHQDLPFERLVDDLAPARSLARHPLFQIMFAYQNIPEDQSVRSGLHLPGLTTTPFRTTATASARFDLSVSLAERRGPGGTPAGITGGIQYSTDLFDPPTATQLAARLARVLDQLAADPQLPVSGVQVISAAEREQLVAGWNDTAVPVPAATLTGLLSAQAARTPDRAALACGQATLTYAELHTRAARLARYLASRGAGPEHIIAVAVPRSADLVTALLAVLKTGAAYLPIDPGYPATRISYLLTDARPALTICTAATSTALPHHQRVQLDDPATAAAITACPATDPTDTDRTTPLLPPHPAYLIYTSGSTGNPKGTAIPHSGVVNRLLWMQSEYGLRADDRILQKTPSGFDVSVWEFFWPLITGASLEMARPEGHMDPAYLADLIDREGVTTVHFVPSMLGMFLEEPAASGCGGLRRVICSGEALPADLAARFRARLDVPLHNLYGPTEASIDVTYWPYPPGTSASVLPIGRPIWNTRMYVLDDCLTPVPAGVTGELYIAGTGLARGYLRRAGLTGERFVACPYGAPGERMYRTGDLARWTRDGELVYGGRADSQVKIRGFRVEPGEVEAALAGLPGVGQVVVVAREDRPGDKHLIGYVTRDGADGGTAPDGAGLRAQLAGLLPEYLVPAAVVVLEALPLTVNGKVDRAALPGPDFAGLATGRAPRTPAEEMLCGLFAEVLGLDRVGADDSFFDLGGDSLLAMRLINRIRAVLDIEVSIRALFTTPTPAGVADSLSSAQDGDDFQTLLPLRTDGSGPPVFCMHPGEGLSWRYAGLLNYLPQDYPVYGLQARSLSDVSSLPATIEEMVDDYLDTIREIQPQGPYYLLGWSFGGLIAHAVATRIQEHGDQVALLAVLDGYPRVKMTGPGVTEHDEVRRLGGGGAGDDIEARVRERIDEVARRYRSSDRGSGITTEIMSAIRETSVNNERLARNYSPAKFRGDLLLFVSALGRPEFLPASVAPQIWRPYVEGRIESYEINSDHHDMLRPGALAEIGRVVSGKLRGAARNLRGGGAGRVK
;
A
#
# COMPACT_ATOMS: atom_id res chain seq x y z
N GLY A 1 29.82 6.09 24.25
CA GLY A 1 30.59 5.09 23.49
C GLY A 1 31.65 4.48 24.39
N GLN A 2 32.08 3.25 24.11
CA GLN A 2 33.02 2.50 24.97
C GLN A 2 34.50 2.67 24.58
N ASP A 3 34.79 3.21 23.40
CA ASP A 3 36.15 3.47 22.90
C ASP A 3 36.17 4.85 22.26
N ILE A 4 37.02 5.74 22.78
CA ILE A 4 37.03 7.16 22.45
C ILE A 4 38.45 7.54 21.98
N PRO A 5 38.67 7.79 20.69
CA PRO A 5 39.93 8.31 20.17
C PRO A 5 40.01 9.83 20.30
N LEU A 6 41.11 10.33 20.85
CA LEU A 6 41.45 11.75 20.94
C LEU A 6 42.84 11.99 20.34
N GLY A 7 42.98 13.07 19.59
CA GLY A 7 44.29 13.56 19.18
C GLY A 7 44.95 14.35 20.30
N THR A 8 46.26 14.22 20.44
CA THR A 8 47.08 15.12 21.26
C THR A 8 48.39 15.47 20.53
N VAL A 9 49.08 16.49 21.02
CA VAL A 9 50.38 16.91 20.49
C VAL A 9 51.48 16.65 21.51
N THR A 10 52.60 16.10 21.05
CA THR A 10 53.84 16.02 21.83
C THR A 10 54.87 17.01 21.30
N ALA A 11 55.80 17.43 22.16
CA ALA A 11 56.85 18.35 21.77
C ALA A 11 57.86 17.72 20.77
N GLY A 12 57.92 16.39 20.71
CA GLY A 12 58.89 15.61 19.92
C GLY A 12 60.36 15.90 20.26
N ARG A 13 60.62 16.35 21.49
CA ARG A 13 61.94 16.67 22.03
C ARG A 13 62.28 15.70 23.15
N ALA A 14 62.44 14.43 22.80
CA ALA A 14 62.80 13.38 23.77
C ALA A 14 64.31 13.36 24.12
N ASP A 15 65.14 14.00 23.28
CA ASP A 15 66.58 14.14 23.47
C ASP A 15 66.92 15.57 23.93
N ALA A 16 67.62 15.71 25.05
CA ALA A 16 68.06 17.00 25.58
C ALA A 16 68.90 17.81 24.58
N ALA A 17 69.57 17.15 23.63
CA ALA A 17 70.34 17.81 22.58
C ALA A 17 69.46 18.65 21.63
N VAL A 18 68.16 18.34 21.51
CA VAL A 18 67.25 19.07 20.63
C VAL A 18 66.43 20.15 21.35
N ASP A 19 66.57 20.31 22.68
CA ASP A 19 65.76 21.26 23.45
C ASP A 19 65.92 22.72 23.00
N GLN A 20 67.14 23.14 22.66
CA GLN A 20 67.44 24.51 22.23
C GLN A 20 67.34 24.72 20.72
N LEU A 21 66.99 23.69 19.94
CA LEU A 21 66.91 23.79 18.49
C LEU A 21 65.61 24.47 18.03
N VAL A 22 65.74 25.38 17.06
CA VAL A 22 64.60 25.99 16.37
C VAL A 22 64.26 25.13 15.16
N GLY A 23 63.06 24.53 15.15
CA GLY A 23 62.62 23.62 14.11
C GLY A 23 61.22 23.05 14.38
N PHE A 24 60.67 22.30 13.44
CA PHE A 24 59.37 21.64 13.57
C PHE A 24 59.55 20.23 14.13
N PHE A 25 59.25 20.05 15.41
CA PHE A 25 59.39 18.78 16.14
C PHE A 25 58.06 18.22 16.65
N ILE A 26 56.97 18.97 16.51
CA ILE A 26 55.67 18.56 17.05
C ILE A 26 55.19 17.31 16.32
N ASN A 27 54.85 16.28 17.08
CA ASN A 27 54.21 15.08 16.56
C ASN A 27 52.79 14.95 17.12
N THR A 28 51.92 14.25 16.39
CA THR A 28 50.52 14.01 16.78
C THR A 28 50.35 12.56 17.21
N LEU A 29 49.74 12.34 18.37
CA LEU A 29 49.40 11.01 18.88
C LEU A 29 47.89 10.81 18.93
N VAL A 30 47.46 9.55 18.76
CA VAL A 30 46.07 9.13 18.91
C VAL A 30 45.93 8.35 20.21
N LEU A 31 45.24 8.94 21.19
CA LEU A 31 44.97 8.35 22.49
C LEU A 31 43.59 7.71 22.48
N ARG A 32 43.51 6.39 22.63
CA ARG A 32 42.24 5.65 22.69
C ARG A 32 41.90 5.30 24.14
N THR A 33 40.78 5.83 24.62
CA THR A 33 40.30 5.60 25.98
C THR A 33 39.12 4.62 25.99
N SER A 34 39.22 3.56 26.79
CA SER A 34 38.13 2.60 26.98
C SER A 34 37.31 2.90 28.25
N THR A 35 36.02 3.14 28.08
CA THR A 35 35.04 3.30 29.17
C THR A 35 34.21 2.02 29.40
N ALA A 36 34.63 0.89 28.83
CA ALA A 36 33.94 -0.38 29.00
C ALA A 36 33.88 -0.83 30.47
N GLY A 37 32.73 -1.40 30.87
CA GLY A 37 32.50 -1.91 32.22
C GLY A 37 32.12 -0.84 33.26
N ASP A 38 31.77 0.37 32.81
CA ASP A 38 31.31 1.48 33.67
C ASP A 38 32.26 1.79 34.85
N PRO A 39 33.53 2.13 34.57
CA PRO A 39 34.51 2.36 35.61
C PRO A 39 34.16 3.57 36.49
N SER A 40 34.66 3.59 37.73
CA SER A 40 34.75 4.83 38.50
C SER A 40 35.66 5.84 37.79
N PHE A 41 35.53 7.13 38.10
CA PHE A 41 36.44 8.12 37.56
C PHE A 41 37.91 7.84 37.90
N THR A 42 38.19 7.39 39.13
CA THR A 42 39.55 7.01 39.55
C THR A 42 40.11 5.86 38.71
N ASP A 43 39.30 4.82 38.45
CA ASP A 43 39.71 3.71 37.60
C ASP A 43 39.93 4.16 36.15
N LEU A 44 39.07 5.04 35.63
CA LEU A 44 39.20 5.59 34.28
C LEU A 44 40.48 6.41 34.14
N VAL A 45 40.82 7.25 35.12
CA VAL A 45 42.09 8.00 35.14
C VAL A 45 43.28 7.05 35.16
N GLY A 46 43.19 5.94 35.92
CA GLY A 46 44.20 4.87 35.89
C GLY A 46 44.39 4.28 34.49
N ARG A 47 43.29 3.93 33.82
CA ARG A 47 43.31 3.39 32.45
C ARG A 47 43.88 4.39 31.43
N VAL A 48 43.45 5.65 31.50
CA VAL A 48 43.96 6.73 30.62
C VAL A 48 45.45 6.89 30.83
N ARG A 49 45.92 6.94 32.08
CA ARG A 49 47.36 7.05 32.39
C ARG A 49 48.15 5.89 31.80
N GLU A 50 47.69 4.65 31.96
CA GLU A 50 48.37 3.47 31.40
C GLU A 50 48.43 3.51 29.87
N ALA A 51 47.30 3.81 29.22
CA ALA A 51 47.21 3.91 27.76
C ALA A 51 48.09 5.04 27.20
N ASP A 52 48.06 6.22 27.83
CA ASP A 52 48.82 7.39 27.39
C ASP A 52 50.32 7.20 27.58
N LEU A 53 50.76 6.61 28.71
CA LEU A 53 52.17 6.30 28.93
C LEU A 53 52.70 5.27 27.92
N ALA A 54 51.89 4.25 27.59
CA ALA A 54 52.23 3.31 26.54
C ALA A 54 52.33 3.98 25.16
N ALA A 55 51.42 4.90 24.83
CA ALA A 55 51.49 5.68 23.59
C ALA A 55 52.73 6.59 23.53
N TYR A 56 53.08 7.25 24.64
CA TYR A 56 54.27 8.12 24.71
C TYR A 56 55.60 7.36 24.55
N ALA A 57 55.65 6.08 24.88
CA ALA A 57 56.82 5.24 24.62
C ALA A 57 57.11 5.05 23.11
N HIS A 58 56.14 5.37 22.25
CA HIS A 58 56.22 5.26 20.79
C HIS A 58 56.01 6.63 20.10
N GLN A 59 56.28 7.72 20.81
CA GLN A 59 56.02 9.08 20.32
C GLN A 59 56.90 9.53 19.13
N ASP A 60 57.93 8.75 18.80
CA ASP A 60 58.84 8.95 17.66
C ASP A 60 58.23 8.49 16.33
N LEU A 61 57.18 7.67 16.36
CA LEU A 61 56.47 7.24 15.15
C LEU A 61 55.71 8.42 14.52
N PRO A 62 56.02 8.82 13.27
CA PRO A 62 55.30 9.90 12.60
C PRO A 62 53.82 9.56 12.39
N PHE A 63 52.92 10.52 12.65
CA PHE A 63 51.49 10.33 12.47
C PHE A 63 51.12 9.90 11.04
N GLU A 64 51.74 10.50 10.02
CA GLU A 64 51.48 10.19 8.61
C GLU A 64 51.79 8.73 8.30
N ARG A 65 52.86 8.19 8.91
CA ARG A 65 53.23 6.78 8.76
C ARG A 65 52.19 5.85 9.37
N LEU A 66 51.66 6.20 10.55
CA LEU A 66 50.60 5.44 11.21
C LEU A 66 49.32 5.40 10.35
N VAL A 67 48.96 6.52 9.72
CA VAL A 67 47.81 6.58 8.81
C VAL A 67 48.04 5.72 7.56
N ASP A 68 49.23 5.76 6.98
CA ASP A 68 49.58 4.96 5.80
C ASP A 68 49.53 3.45 6.10
N ASP A 69 50.07 3.02 7.25
CA ASP A 69 50.12 1.61 7.63
C ASP A 69 48.74 1.06 8.07
N LEU A 70 47.91 1.87 8.76
CA LEU A 70 46.54 1.48 9.13
C LEU A 70 45.53 1.58 7.98
N ALA A 71 45.87 2.33 6.93
CA ALA A 71 45.06 2.57 5.74
C ALA A 71 43.55 2.77 6.03
N PRO A 72 43.15 3.68 6.93
CA PRO A 72 41.75 3.92 7.22
C PRO A 72 41.03 4.45 5.96
N ALA A 73 39.71 4.28 5.91
CA ALA A 73 38.90 4.83 4.82
C ALA A 73 39.20 6.32 4.63
N ARG A 74 39.78 6.69 3.48
CA ARG A 74 40.23 8.05 3.22
C ARG A 74 39.01 8.94 3.01
N SER A 75 38.97 10.07 3.72
CA SER A 75 37.94 11.09 3.60
C SER A 75 38.57 12.47 3.53
N LEU A 76 38.10 13.30 2.60
CA LEU A 76 38.45 14.72 2.58
C LEU A 76 37.63 15.54 3.61
N ALA A 77 36.59 14.94 4.19
CA ALA A 77 35.67 15.61 5.11
C ALA A 77 36.06 15.47 6.58
N ARG A 78 37.01 14.58 6.94
CA ARG A 78 37.38 14.30 8.33
C ARG A 78 38.87 14.02 8.45
N HIS A 79 39.45 14.44 9.57
CA HIS A 79 40.82 14.06 9.92
C HIS A 79 40.89 12.54 10.20
N PRO A 80 41.93 11.83 9.71
CA PRO A 80 42.05 10.38 9.92
C PRO A 80 42.27 10.06 11.40
N LEU A 81 41.75 8.90 11.82
CA LEU A 81 41.88 8.28 13.16
C LEU A 81 41.18 9.02 14.33
N PHE A 82 41.11 10.35 14.32
CA PHE A 82 40.42 11.15 15.35
C PHE A 82 39.90 12.47 14.77
N GLN A 83 38.89 13.07 15.40
CA GLN A 83 38.28 14.34 14.98
C GLN A 83 38.37 15.43 16.05
N ILE A 84 38.72 15.05 17.28
CA ILE A 84 38.85 15.97 18.42
C ILE A 84 40.31 16.03 18.85
N MET A 85 40.88 17.23 18.86
CA MET A 85 42.22 17.49 19.38
C MET A 85 42.13 18.03 20.81
N PHE A 86 42.86 17.42 21.74
CA PHE A 86 43.00 17.89 23.11
C PHE A 86 44.46 18.28 23.38
N ALA A 87 44.67 19.52 23.79
CA ALA A 87 45.98 20.03 24.15
C ALA A 87 45.95 20.57 25.58
N TYR A 88 46.80 20.01 26.45
CA TYR A 88 47.05 20.53 27.78
C TYR A 88 48.44 21.14 27.85
N GLN A 89 48.50 22.46 27.96
CA GLN A 89 49.75 23.21 28.03
C GLN A 89 50.19 23.36 29.49
N ASN A 90 51.27 22.66 29.83
CA ASN A 90 51.90 22.71 31.15
C ASN A 90 53.28 23.40 31.10
N ILE A 91 53.44 24.38 30.22
CA ILE A 91 54.66 25.20 30.17
C ILE A 91 54.62 26.09 31.42
N PRO A 92 55.65 26.10 32.28
CA PRO A 92 55.75 27.06 33.36
C PRO A 92 55.67 28.46 32.76
N GLU A 93 54.58 29.17 33.00
CA GLU A 93 54.52 30.61 32.73
C GLU A 93 55.52 31.27 33.66
N ASP A 94 56.77 31.39 33.21
CA ASP A 94 57.60 32.47 33.73
C ASP A 94 56.80 33.75 33.48
N GLN A 95 56.72 34.61 34.49
CA GLN A 95 55.74 35.71 34.59
C GLN A 95 55.92 36.81 33.50
N SER A 96 56.78 36.55 32.52
CA SER A 96 57.22 37.39 31.40
C SER A 96 56.42 37.25 30.09
N VAL A 97 55.46 36.32 30.01
CA VAL A 97 54.63 36.15 28.79
C VAL A 97 53.21 36.73 28.94
N ARG A 98 52.67 36.80 30.16
CA ARG A 98 51.39 37.49 30.44
C ARG A 98 51.56 38.98 30.74
N SER A 99 52.65 39.34 31.40
CA SER A 99 53.18 40.71 31.42
C SER A 99 54.11 40.75 30.23
N GLY A 100 53.78 41.47 29.15
CA GLY A 100 54.51 41.34 27.90
C GLY A 100 56.05 41.41 28.06
N LEU A 101 56.75 40.85 27.07
CA LEU A 101 58.22 40.88 26.95
C LEU A 101 58.81 42.14 27.62
N HIS A 102 59.47 41.96 28.77
CA HIS A 102 59.94 43.09 29.57
C HIS A 102 61.19 43.69 28.93
N LEU A 103 60.96 44.63 28.01
CA LEU A 103 62.01 45.36 27.32
C LEU A 103 62.26 46.68 28.07
N PRO A 104 63.50 47.00 28.46
CA PRO A 104 63.81 48.26 29.14
C PRO A 104 63.25 49.46 28.37
N GLY A 105 62.41 50.28 29.02
CA GLY A 105 61.82 51.49 28.42
C GLY A 105 60.59 51.26 27.52
N LEU A 106 60.08 50.03 27.40
CA LEU A 106 58.91 49.70 26.59
C LEU A 106 57.84 48.97 27.42
N THR A 107 56.58 49.38 27.26
CA THR A 107 55.43 48.60 27.74
C THR A 107 54.95 47.71 26.60
N THR A 108 55.02 46.40 26.79
CA THR A 108 54.58 45.43 25.79
C THR A 108 53.26 44.79 26.24
N THR A 109 52.30 44.72 25.33
CA THR A 109 51.02 44.04 25.54
C THR A 109 50.88 42.95 24.49
N PRO A 110 50.53 41.71 24.86
CA PRO A 110 50.29 40.65 23.89
C PRO A 110 49.20 41.06 22.90
N PHE A 111 49.55 41.16 21.62
CA PHE A 111 48.57 41.35 20.56
C PHE A 111 48.08 39.98 20.10
N ARG A 112 46.88 39.60 20.51
CA ARG A 112 46.24 38.39 19.98
C ARG A 112 45.77 38.68 18.57
N THR A 113 46.49 38.18 17.57
CA THR A 113 46.07 38.25 16.18
C THR A 113 44.71 37.57 16.03
N THR A 114 43.73 38.30 15.48
CA THR A 114 42.45 37.76 15.02
C THR A 114 42.59 37.03 13.67
N ALA A 115 43.82 36.74 13.24
CA ALA A 115 44.08 36.00 12.01
C ALA A 115 43.26 34.70 12.08
N THR A 116 42.30 34.62 11.16
CA THR A 116 41.31 33.56 11.02
C THR A 116 42.01 32.21 10.99
N ALA A 117 42.19 31.60 12.16
CA ALA A 117 42.69 30.25 12.24
C ALA A 117 41.57 29.35 11.73
N SER A 118 41.71 28.90 10.48
CA SER A 118 40.86 27.82 9.96
C SER A 118 40.88 26.67 10.96
N ALA A 119 39.70 26.14 11.27
CA ALA A 119 39.60 24.97 12.13
C ALA A 119 40.32 23.80 11.44
N ARG A 120 41.35 23.26 12.10
CA ARG A 120 42.15 22.14 11.58
C ARG A 120 41.53 20.78 11.88
N PHE A 121 40.64 20.75 12.86
CA PHE A 121 39.90 19.59 13.33
C PHE A 121 38.45 20.02 13.54
N ASP A 122 37.53 19.05 13.64
CA ASP A 122 36.12 19.34 13.93
C ASP A 122 36.00 20.16 15.22
N LEU A 123 36.77 19.77 16.25
CA LEU A 123 36.84 20.47 17.53
C LEU A 123 38.25 20.34 18.17
N SER A 124 38.81 21.44 18.65
CA SER A 124 40.06 21.50 19.39
C SER A 124 39.84 22.14 20.76
N VAL A 125 40.21 21.45 21.83
CA VAL A 125 40.18 21.96 23.20
C VAL A 125 41.60 22.21 23.66
N SER A 126 41.92 23.46 23.96
CA SER A 126 43.23 23.86 24.48
C SER A 126 43.07 24.40 25.89
N LEU A 127 43.67 23.72 26.87
CA LEU A 127 43.63 24.09 28.29
C LEU A 127 45.05 24.37 28.80
N ALA A 128 45.17 25.28 29.76
CA ALA A 128 46.41 25.62 30.43
C ALA A 128 46.15 25.86 31.93
N GLU A 129 47.04 25.35 32.77
CA GLU A 129 46.97 25.62 34.22
C GLU A 129 47.38 27.06 34.51
N ARG A 130 46.69 27.70 35.45
CA ARG A 130 47.11 28.97 36.03
C ARG A 130 47.75 28.71 37.38
N ARG A 131 48.94 29.29 37.56
CA ARG A 131 49.66 29.30 38.84
C ARG A 131 49.71 30.73 39.37
N GLY A 132 49.43 30.88 40.66
CA GLY A 132 49.60 32.13 41.40
C GLY A 132 51.04 32.33 41.87
N PRO A 133 51.33 33.45 42.57
CA PRO A 133 52.63 33.70 43.18
C PRO A 133 53.07 32.52 44.06
N GLY A 134 54.29 32.03 43.87
CA GLY A 134 54.81 30.87 44.61
C GLY A 134 54.30 29.50 44.14
N GLY A 135 53.64 29.41 42.97
CA GLY A 135 53.24 28.14 42.36
C GLY A 135 51.90 27.58 42.87
N THR A 136 51.12 28.36 43.62
CA THR A 136 49.80 27.95 44.12
C THR A 136 48.82 27.73 42.94
N PRO A 137 47.98 26.69 42.94
CA PRO A 137 46.96 26.51 41.91
C PRO A 137 46.00 27.71 41.85
N ALA A 138 45.76 28.26 40.65
CA ALA A 138 44.89 29.41 40.40
C ALA A 138 43.82 29.10 39.32
N GLY A 139 43.52 27.82 39.11
CA GLY A 139 42.50 27.32 38.18
C GLY A 139 43.05 26.93 36.80
N ILE A 140 42.16 26.58 35.88
CA ILE A 140 42.47 26.20 34.50
C ILE A 140 41.80 27.22 33.56
N THR A 141 42.50 27.63 32.52
CA THR A 141 41.97 28.50 31.46
C THR A 141 42.24 27.92 30.09
N GLY A 142 41.38 28.22 29.13
CA GLY A 142 41.52 27.65 27.80
C GLY A 142 40.48 28.16 26.82
N GLY A 143 40.37 27.47 25.70
CA GLY A 143 39.39 27.77 24.66
C GLY A 143 39.04 26.54 23.83
N ILE A 144 37.85 26.59 23.22
CA ILE A 144 37.40 25.63 22.23
C ILE A 144 37.46 26.31 20.87
N GLN A 145 38.22 25.75 19.94
CA GLN A 145 38.16 26.08 18.53
C GLN A 145 37.33 25.01 17.83
N TYR A 146 36.45 25.38 16.91
CA TYR A 146 35.55 24.44 16.25
C TYR A 146 35.34 24.81 14.78
N SER A 147 34.99 23.83 13.95
CA SER A 147 34.56 24.07 12.57
C SER A 147 33.16 24.68 12.53
N THR A 148 33.01 25.84 11.90
CA THR A 148 31.71 26.51 11.75
C THR A 148 30.76 25.81 10.79
N ASP A 149 31.29 24.91 9.95
CA ASP A 149 30.48 24.06 9.06
C ASP A 149 29.76 22.94 9.84
N LEU A 150 30.21 22.65 11.07
CA LEU A 150 29.69 21.57 11.93
C LEU A 150 29.04 22.08 13.23
N PHE A 151 29.57 23.17 13.79
CA PHE A 151 29.13 23.69 15.10
C PHE A 151 28.82 25.18 15.03
N ASP A 152 27.77 25.57 15.75
CA ASP A 152 27.46 26.98 16.00
C ASP A 152 28.00 27.44 17.37
N PRO A 153 28.12 28.77 17.60
CA PRO A 153 28.62 29.30 18.88
C PRO A 153 27.83 28.84 20.12
N PRO A 154 26.48 28.75 20.09
CA PRO A 154 25.71 28.18 21.20
C PRO A 154 26.12 26.74 21.55
N THR A 155 26.38 25.89 20.55
CA THR A 155 26.87 24.51 20.77
C THR A 155 28.18 24.51 21.52
N ALA A 156 29.16 25.31 21.07
CA ALA A 156 30.49 25.34 21.67
C ALA A 156 30.45 25.85 23.12
N THR A 157 29.62 26.87 23.39
CA THR A 157 29.41 27.38 24.76
C THR A 157 28.77 26.31 25.64
N GLN A 158 27.78 25.58 25.13
CA GLN A 158 27.12 24.50 25.86
C GLN A 158 28.08 23.34 26.15
N LEU A 159 28.94 22.97 25.21
CA LEU A 159 29.99 21.96 25.42
C LEU A 159 30.97 22.37 26.52
N ALA A 160 31.41 23.63 26.55
CA ALA A 160 32.27 24.16 27.61
C ALA A 160 31.57 24.11 28.99
N ALA A 161 30.30 24.49 29.06
CA ALA A 161 29.52 24.43 30.29
C ALA A 161 29.30 22.99 30.79
N ARG A 162 29.10 22.03 29.88
CA ARG A 162 28.99 20.61 30.21
C ARG A 162 30.33 20.05 30.71
N LEU A 163 31.44 20.40 30.06
CA LEU A 163 32.78 20.00 30.52
C LEU A 163 33.04 20.48 31.94
N ALA A 164 32.76 21.76 32.25
CA ALA A 164 32.91 22.29 33.61
C ALA A 164 32.05 21.53 34.63
N ARG A 165 30.77 21.28 34.31
CA ARG A 165 29.84 20.52 35.17
C ARG A 165 30.31 19.09 35.43
N VAL A 166 30.86 18.43 34.42
CA VAL A 166 31.44 17.08 34.56
C VAL A 166 32.64 17.13 35.49
N LEU A 167 33.57 18.07 35.27
CA LEU A 167 34.76 18.23 36.11
C LEU A 167 34.40 18.54 37.58
N ASP A 168 33.40 19.38 37.83
CA ASP A 168 32.94 19.70 39.19
C ASP A 168 32.41 18.45 39.92
N GLN A 169 31.62 17.62 39.25
CA GLN A 169 31.10 16.37 39.83
C GLN A 169 32.22 15.36 40.13
N LEU A 170 33.12 15.16 39.17
CA LEU A 170 34.21 14.19 39.28
C LEU A 170 35.27 14.60 40.30
N ALA A 171 35.47 15.91 40.50
CA ALA A 171 36.33 16.43 41.56
C ALA A 171 35.70 16.30 42.95
N ALA A 172 34.37 16.40 43.05
CA ALA A 172 33.64 16.26 44.31
C ALA A 172 33.50 14.79 44.75
N ASP A 173 33.27 13.87 43.81
CA ASP A 173 33.20 12.42 44.07
C ASP A 173 33.98 11.62 43.01
N PRO A 174 35.28 11.37 43.24
CA PRO A 174 36.11 10.59 42.32
C PRO A 174 35.76 9.10 42.21
N GLN A 175 34.86 8.59 43.05
CA GLN A 175 34.38 7.20 43.00
C GLN A 175 33.09 7.06 42.19
N LEU A 176 32.48 8.18 41.77
CA LEU A 176 31.32 8.19 40.90
C LEU A 176 31.60 7.39 39.60
N PRO A 177 30.80 6.37 39.26
CA PRO A 177 30.89 5.70 37.97
C PRO A 177 30.55 6.65 36.83
N VAL A 178 31.10 6.39 35.64
CA VAL A 178 30.87 7.21 34.45
C VAL A 178 29.38 7.33 34.12
N SER A 179 28.60 6.26 34.29
CA SER A 179 27.14 6.26 34.10
C SER A 179 26.38 7.21 35.04
N GLY A 180 26.95 7.51 36.21
CA GLY A 180 26.33 8.39 37.21
C GLY A 180 26.52 9.88 36.94
N VAL A 181 27.41 10.25 36.01
CA VAL A 181 27.76 11.65 35.74
C VAL A 181 26.64 12.39 35.02
N GLN A 182 26.14 13.47 35.62
CA GLN A 182 25.11 14.31 35.01
C GLN A 182 25.73 15.29 34.02
N VAL A 183 25.70 14.95 32.73
CA VAL A 183 26.26 15.78 31.66
C VAL A 183 25.40 17.01 31.37
N ILE A 184 24.07 16.85 31.37
CA ILE A 184 23.12 17.93 31.12
C ILE A 184 22.79 18.72 32.40
N SER A 185 22.44 19.99 32.24
CA SER A 185 21.97 20.82 33.35
C SER A 185 20.58 20.39 33.85
N ALA A 186 20.22 20.82 35.06
CA ALA A 186 18.88 20.60 35.60
C ALA A 186 17.78 21.19 34.70
N ALA A 187 18.01 22.36 34.11
CA ALA A 187 17.06 23.00 33.19
C ALA A 187 16.91 22.22 31.87
N GLU A 188 18.00 21.71 31.29
CA GLU A 188 17.93 20.83 30.11
C GLU A 188 17.16 19.54 30.44
N ARG A 189 17.44 18.95 31.61
CA ARG A 189 16.74 17.74 32.06
C ARG A 189 15.24 17.99 32.26
N GLU A 190 14.88 19.10 32.89
CA GLU A 190 13.48 19.50 33.08
C GLU A 190 12.77 19.72 31.75
N GLN A 191 13.42 20.36 30.78
CA GLN A 191 12.87 20.54 29.44
C GLN A 191 12.62 19.20 28.72
N LEU A 192 13.58 18.26 28.80
CA LEU A 192 13.50 16.95 28.14
C LEU A 192 12.47 16.02 28.80
N VAL A 193 12.36 16.06 30.13
CA VAL A 193 11.51 15.13 30.90
C VAL A 193 10.09 15.65 31.08
N ALA A 194 9.93 16.96 31.31
CA ALA A 194 8.64 17.59 31.60
C ALA A 194 8.23 18.58 30.51
N GLY A 195 9.10 19.53 30.11
CA GLY A 195 8.74 20.63 29.21
C GLY A 195 8.17 20.18 27.84
N TRP A 196 8.92 19.38 27.07
CA TRP A 196 8.44 18.83 25.79
C TRP A 196 7.42 17.69 25.94
N ASN A 197 7.17 17.28 27.18
CA ASN A 197 6.30 16.18 27.56
C ASN A 197 5.04 16.65 28.31
N ASP A 198 4.80 17.97 28.34
CA ASP A 198 3.59 18.56 28.92
C ASP A 198 2.40 18.41 27.96
N THR A 199 1.92 17.17 27.86
CA THR A 199 0.85 16.77 26.94
C THR A 199 -0.43 16.39 27.68
N ALA A 200 -0.52 16.67 28.98
CA ALA A 200 -1.64 16.29 29.81
C ALA A 200 -2.92 17.03 29.37
N VAL A 201 -3.91 16.28 28.90
CA VAL A 201 -5.22 16.81 28.49
C VAL A 201 -6.31 15.96 29.14
N PRO A 202 -7.26 16.57 29.87
CA PRO A 202 -8.40 15.84 30.41
C PRO A 202 -9.22 15.18 29.29
N VAL A 203 -9.33 13.85 29.33
CA VAL A 203 -10.13 13.05 28.40
C VAL A 203 -11.25 12.36 29.19
N PRO A 204 -12.50 12.34 28.70
CA PRO A 204 -13.59 11.62 29.36
C PRO A 204 -13.22 10.15 29.56
N ALA A 205 -13.60 9.58 30.71
CA ALA A 205 -13.49 8.14 30.99
C ALA A 205 -14.55 7.34 30.21
N ALA A 206 -14.53 7.47 28.89
CA ALA A 206 -15.47 6.85 27.96
C ALA A 206 -14.89 5.56 27.36
N THR A 207 -15.78 4.70 26.88
CA THR A 207 -15.41 3.59 26.00
C THR A 207 -15.70 3.96 24.56
N LEU A 208 -14.98 3.32 23.63
CA LEU A 208 -15.21 3.51 22.19
C LEU A 208 -16.67 3.26 21.82
N THR A 209 -17.27 2.21 22.38
CA THR A 209 -18.69 1.88 22.24
C THR A 209 -19.62 3.00 22.69
N GLY A 210 -19.30 3.66 23.82
CA GLY A 210 -20.08 4.80 24.31
C GLY A 210 -20.06 5.97 23.33
N LEU A 211 -18.90 6.30 22.76
CA LEU A 211 -18.77 7.38 21.77
C LEU A 211 -19.53 7.06 20.47
N LEU A 212 -19.39 5.83 19.96
CA LEU A 212 -20.08 5.36 18.75
C LEU A 212 -21.61 5.42 18.91
N SER A 213 -22.11 5.00 20.07
CA SER A 213 -23.55 4.96 20.34
C SER A 213 -24.13 6.35 20.55
N ALA A 214 -23.37 7.25 21.20
CA ALA A 214 -23.75 8.66 21.33
C ALA A 214 -23.81 9.37 19.97
N GLN A 215 -22.87 9.11 19.06
CA GLN A 215 -22.89 9.71 17.73
C GLN A 215 -24.03 9.17 16.86
N ALA A 216 -24.30 7.85 16.91
CA ALA A 216 -25.42 7.26 16.19
C ALA A 216 -26.77 7.88 16.61
N ALA A 217 -26.95 8.19 17.90
CA ALA A 217 -28.13 8.88 18.42
C ALA A 217 -28.20 10.36 17.99
N ARG A 218 -27.04 11.02 17.82
CA ARG A 218 -26.97 12.44 17.41
C ARG A 218 -27.34 12.67 15.95
N THR A 219 -26.95 11.77 15.05
CA THR A 219 -27.14 11.95 13.59
C THR A 219 -27.63 10.65 12.91
N PRO A 220 -28.81 10.13 13.28
CA PRO A 220 -29.27 8.80 12.85
C PRO A 220 -29.41 8.66 11.33
N ASP A 221 -29.89 9.70 10.65
CA ASP A 221 -30.24 9.64 9.23
C ASP A 221 -29.07 9.96 8.28
N ARG A 222 -27.89 10.29 8.82
CA ARG A 222 -26.69 10.55 7.99
C ARG A 222 -26.07 9.24 7.52
N ALA A 223 -25.42 9.29 6.36
CA ALA A 223 -24.58 8.18 5.88
C ALA A 223 -23.42 7.94 6.84
N ALA A 224 -23.28 6.70 7.31
CA ALA A 224 -22.18 6.26 8.17
C ALA A 224 -21.15 5.44 7.39
N LEU A 225 -21.62 4.57 6.50
CA LEU A 225 -20.79 3.63 5.76
C LEU A 225 -21.30 3.50 4.32
N ALA A 226 -20.42 3.72 3.35
CA ALA A 226 -20.64 3.38 1.96
C ALA A 226 -19.73 2.20 1.58
N CYS A 227 -20.29 1.23 0.86
CA CYS A 227 -19.59 0.02 0.42
C CYS A 227 -20.14 -0.40 -0.95
N GLY A 228 -19.43 -0.03 -2.01
CA GLY A 228 -19.95 -0.18 -3.37
C GLY A 228 -21.20 0.68 -3.57
N GLN A 229 -22.28 0.10 -4.10
CA GLN A 229 -23.55 0.83 -4.32
C GLN A 229 -24.42 0.93 -3.06
N ALA A 230 -24.05 0.24 -1.97
CA ALA A 230 -24.82 0.25 -0.72
C ALA A 230 -24.31 1.36 0.21
N THR A 231 -25.25 2.15 0.75
CA THR A 231 -24.96 3.12 1.82
C THR A 231 -25.83 2.78 3.03
N LEU A 232 -25.21 2.69 4.20
CA LEU A 232 -25.88 2.53 5.48
C LEU A 232 -25.84 3.85 6.26
N THR A 233 -26.99 4.23 6.78
CA THR A 233 -27.11 5.32 7.74
C THR A 233 -26.55 4.93 9.11
N TYR A 234 -26.29 5.92 9.96
CA TYR A 234 -25.90 5.70 11.36
C TYR A 234 -26.92 4.83 12.10
N ALA A 235 -28.22 5.06 11.89
CA ALA A 235 -29.28 4.27 12.51
C ALA A 235 -29.29 2.81 12.04
N GLU A 236 -29.12 2.58 10.74
CA GLU A 236 -29.09 1.23 10.17
C GLU A 236 -27.86 0.44 10.63
N LEU A 237 -26.67 1.06 10.56
CA LEU A 237 -25.43 0.44 11.02
C LEU A 237 -25.47 0.14 12.51
N HIS A 238 -25.95 1.10 13.32
CA HIS A 238 -26.13 0.91 14.77
C HIS A 238 -27.10 -0.24 15.07
N THR A 239 -28.25 -0.28 14.38
CA THR A 239 -29.25 -1.34 14.57
C THR A 239 -28.70 -2.72 14.24
N ARG A 240 -27.99 -2.85 13.11
CA ARG A 240 -27.36 -4.12 12.71
C ARG A 240 -26.32 -4.56 13.74
N ALA A 241 -25.45 -3.64 14.17
CA ALA A 241 -24.42 -3.92 15.16
C ALA A 241 -25.01 -4.25 16.54
N ALA A 242 -26.07 -3.58 16.98
CA ALA A 242 -26.73 -3.84 18.26
C ALA A 242 -27.37 -5.24 18.31
N ARG A 243 -28.07 -5.63 17.23
CA ARG A 243 -28.64 -6.97 17.09
C ARG A 243 -27.58 -8.07 17.13
N LEU A 244 -26.51 -7.89 16.36
CA LEU A 244 -25.39 -8.83 16.37
C LEU A 244 -24.71 -8.86 17.75
N ALA A 245 -24.53 -7.72 18.42
CA ALA A 245 -23.95 -7.65 19.76
C ALA A 245 -24.79 -8.44 20.78
N ARG A 246 -26.12 -8.33 20.72
CA ARG A 246 -27.04 -9.11 21.57
C ARG A 246 -26.90 -10.61 21.34
N TYR A 247 -26.85 -11.02 20.06
CA TYR A 247 -26.65 -12.41 19.68
C TYR A 247 -25.31 -12.99 20.14
N LEU A 248 -24.24 -12.18 20.07
CA LEU A 248 -22.90 -12.54 20.54
C LEU A 248 -22.84 -12.60 22.07
N ALA A 249 -23.45 -11.63 22.76
CA ALA A 249 -23.51 -11.60 24.23
C ALA A 249 -24.24 -12.82 24.80
N SER A 250 -25.33 -13.26 24.17
CA SER A 250 -26.04 -14.50 24.55
C SER A 250 -25.20 -15.77 24.35
N ARG A 251 -24.02 -15.67 23.72
CA ARG A 251 -23.06 -16.76 23.46
C ARG A 251 -21.75 -16.56 24.22
N GLY A 252 -21.72 -15.66 25.20
CA GLY A 252 -20.57 -15.46 26.08
C GLY A 252 -19.60 -14.39 25.64
N ALA A 253 -19.90 -13.58 24.61
CA ALA A 253 -19.11 -12.39 24.33
C ALA A 253 -19.34 -11.31 25.40
N GLY A 254 -18.27 -10.77 25.95
CA GLY A 254 -18.31 -9.75 27.00
C GLY A 254 -16.91 -9.23 27.33
N PRO A 255 -16.78 -8.33 28.32
CA PRO A 255 -15.46 -7.80 28.68
C PRO A 255 -14.47 -8.89 29.09
N GLU A 256 -13.19 -8.63 28.81
CA GLU A 256 -12.06 -9.59 28.95
C GLU A 256 -12.10 -10.81 28.00
N HIS A 257 -13.15 -10.98 27.20
CA HIS A 257 -13.19 -11.99 26.13
C HIS A 257 -12.68 -11.42 24.80
N ILE A 258 -12.15 -12.32 23.97
CA ILE A 258 -11.67 -12.02 22.62
C ILE A 258 -12.64 -12.66 21.62
N ILE A 259 -13.03 -11.92 20.58
CA ILE A 259 -13.83 -12.43 19.47
C ILE A 259 -13.02 -12.28 18.19
N ALA A 260 -12.74 -13.38 17.51
CA ALA A 260 -12.04 -13.35 16.23
C ALA A 260 -13.00 -12.93 15.11
N VAL A 261 -12.54 -12.11 14.17
CA VAL A 261 -13.34 -11.60 13.05
C VAL A 261 -12.59 -11.90 11.75
N ALA A 262 -13.06 -12.91 11.01
CA ALA A 262 -12.53 -13.36 9.73
C ALA A 262 -13.55 -13.06 8.62
N VAL A 263 -13.84 -11.77 8.43
CA VAL A 263 -14.83 -11.26 7.47
C VAL A 263 -14.09 -10.38 6.44
N PRO A 264 -14.25 -10.61 5.13
CA PRO A 264 -13.63 -9.76 4.10
C PRO A 264 -14.15 -8.32 4.17
N ARG A 265 -13.44 -7.39 3.49
CA ARG A 265 -13.87 -5.99 3.39
C ARG A 265 -15.30 -5.90 2.85
N SER A 266 -16.21 -5.43 3.72
CA SER A 266 -17.64 -5.39 3.47
C SER A 266 -18.31 -4.55 4.56
N ALA A 267 -19.60 -4.25 4.37
CA ALA A 267 -20.43 -3.67 5.44
C ALA A 267 -20.55 -4.61 6.67
N ASP A 268 -20.45 -5.92 6.45
CA ASP A 268 -20.51 -6.92 7.51
C ASP A 268 -19.26 -6.91 8.39
N LEU A 269 -18.08 -6.62 7.84
CA LEU A 269 -16.86 -6.43 8.63
C LEU A 269 -17.04 -5.29 9.62
N VAL A 270 -17.46 -4.10 9.15
CA VAL A 270 -17.67 -2.93 10.02
C VAL A 270 -18.75 -3.24 11.07
N THR A 271 -19.85 -3.88 10.66
CA THR A 271 -20.92 -4.30 11.56
C THR A 271 -20.41 -5.27 12.63
N ALA A 272 -19.58 -6.25 12.27
CA ALA A 272 -19.00 -7.23 13.19
C ALA A 272 -18.06 -6.57 14.20
N LEU A 273 -17.16 -5.68 13.76
CA LEU A 273 -16.25 -4.96 14.66
C LEU A 273 -17.03 -4.13 15.69
N LEU A 274 -18.05 -3.38 15.23
CA LEU A 274 -18.91 -2.59 16.11
C LEU A 274 -19.70 -3.47 17.09
N ALA A 275 -20.22 -4.61 16.62
CA ALA A 275 -20.97 -5.54 17.46
C ALA A 275 -20.11 -6.14 18.57
N VAL A 276 -18.86 -6.54 18.26
CA VAL A 276 -17.91 -7.04 19.26
C VAL A 276 -17.64 -5.97 20.32
N LEU A 277 -17.32 -4.74 19.91
CA LEU A 277 -17.11 -3.62 20.84
C LEU A 277 -18.36 -3.35 21.71
N LYS A 278 -19.57 -3.48 21.14
CA LYS A 278 -20.84 -3.30 21.87
C LYS A 278 -21.05 -4.34 22.98
N THR A 279 -20.58 -5.58 22.78
CA THR A 279 -20.55 -6.58 23.86
C THR A 279 -19.57 -6.22 24.97
N GLY A 280 -18.58 -5.37 24.69
CA GLY A 280 -17.46 -5.05 25.57
C GLY A 280 -16.26 -5.98 25.40
N ALA A 281 -16.35 -6.98 24.52
CA ALA A 281 -15.24 -7.84 24.15
C ALA A 281 -14.23 -7.12 23.24
N ALA A 282 -13.01 -7.65 23.19
CA ALA A 282 -11.98 -7.21 22.26
C ALA A 282 -12.11 -7.96 20.93
N TYR A 283 -12.06 -7.26 19.80
CA TYR A 283 -11.98 -7.93 18.51
C TYR A 283 -10.53 -8.31 18.16
N LEU A 284 -10.37 -9.47 17.53
CA LEU A 284 -9.14 -9.92 16.87
C LEU A 284 -9.42 -10.02 15.38
N PRO A 285 -8.94 -9.08 14.54
CA PRO A 285 -9.11 -9.17 13.10
C PRO A 285 -8.19 -10.28 12.56
N ILE A 286 -8.73 -11.16 11.72
CA ILE A 286 -7.99 -12.21 11.02
C ILE A 286 -8.20 -11.99 9.53
N ASP A 287 -7.10 -11.82 8.79
CA ASP A 287 -7.15 -11.79 7.34
C ASP A 287 -7.43 -13.22 6.81
N PRO A 288 -8.54 -13.45 6.10
CA PRO A 288 -8.85 -14.76 5.54
C PRO A 288 -7.84 -15.21 4.46
N GLY A 289 -7.06 -14.28 3.89
CA GLY A 289 -6.01 -14.57 2.92
C GLY A 289 -4.71 -15.10 3.54
N TYR A 290 -4.57 -15.10 4.87
CA TYR A 290 -3.40 -15.69 5.52
C TYR A 290 -3.34 -17.22 5.35
N PRO A 291 -2.12 -17.80 5.36
CA PRO A 291 -1.98 -19.26 5.36
C PRO A 291 -2.74 -19.91 6.52
N ALA A 292 -3.31 -21.09 6.29
CA ALA A 292 -4.11 -21.81 7.29
C ALA A 292 -3.33 -22.08 8.59
N THR A 293 -2.02 -22.31 8.50
CA THR A 293 -1.08 -22.45 9.63
C THR A 293 -1.02 -21.19 10.48
N ARG A 294 -0.93 -20.01 9.83
CA ARG A 294 -0.96 -18.71 10.49
C ARG A 294 -2.29 -18.45 11.19
N ILE A 295 -3.40 -18.68 10.50
CA ILE A 295 -4.75 -18.54 11.08
C ILE A 295 -4.90 -19.45 12.30
N SER A 296 -4.47 -20.70 12.18
CA SER A 296 -4.51 -21.69 13.28
C SER A 296 -3.67 -21.24 14.47
N TYR A 297 -2.47 -20.68 14.23
CA TYR A 297 -1.64 -20.10 15.28
C TYR A 297 -2.36 -18.96 16.01
N LEU A 298 -2.92 -18.00 15.28
CA LEU A 298 -3.62 -16.85 15.86
C LEU A 298 -4.79 -17.29 16.74
N LEU A 299 -5.59 -18.25 16.29
CA LEU A 299 -6.73 -18.78 17.04
C LEU A 299 -6.28 -19.60 18.26
N THR A 300 -5.24 -20.41 18.12
CA THR A 300 -4.69 -21.24 19.21
C THR A 300 -4.06 -20.40 20.31
N ASP A 301 -3.29 -19.39 19.92
CA ASP A 301 -2.74 -18.42 20.85
C ASP A 301 -3.92 -17.65 21.43
N ALA A 302 -4.64 -16.81 20.67
CA ALA A 302 -5.65 -15.90 21.22
C ALA A 302 -6.76 -16.57 22.05
N ARG A 303 -7.16 -17.80 21.72
CA ARG A 303 -8.30 -18.53 22.31
C ARG A 303 -9.57 -17.68 22.32
N PRO A 304 -10.04 -17.21 21.15
CA PRO A 304 -11.25 -16.41 21.10
C PRO A 304 -12.45 -17.23 21.57
N ALA A 305 -13.40 -16.57 22.24
CA ALA A 305 -14.64 -17.21 22.68
C ALA A 305 -15.52 -17.60 21.47
N LEU A 306 -15.51 -16.80 20.41
CA LEU A 306 -16.22 -17.02 19.16
C LEU A 306 -15.38 -16.52 17.98
N THR A 307 -15.58 -17.12 16.81
CA THR A 307 -15.05 -16.61 15.54
C THR A 307 -16.21 -16.21 14.61
N ILE A 308 -16.27 -14.95 14.20
CA ILE A 308 -17.22 -14.44 13.23
C ILE A 308 -16.65 -14.66 11.82
N CYS A 309 -17.43 -15.25 10.93
CA CYS A 309 -17.04 -15.53 9.55
C CYS A 309 -18.23 -15.45 8.58
N THR A 310 -17.96 -15.70 7.31
CA THR A 310 -18.96 -15.89 6.23
C THR A 310 -18.81 -17.30 5.66
N ALA A 311 -19.74 -17.76 4.83
CA ALA A 311 -19.62 -19.04 4.12
C ALA A 311 -18.30 -19.10 3.35
N ALA A 312 -17.96 -18.01 2.65
CA ALA A 312 -16.75 -17.88 1.84
C ALA A 312 -15.45 -18.01 2.65
N THR A 313 -15.43 -17.54 3.90
CA THR A 313 -14.23 -17.59 4.76
C THR A 313 -14.23 -18.78 5.73
N SER A 314 -15.35 -19.47 5.89
CA SER A 314 -15.52 -20.57 6.85
C SER A 314 -14.59 -21.76 6.58
N THR A 315 -14.24 -22.01 5.32
CA THR A 315 -13.44 -23.17 4.86
C THR A 315 -11.97 -23.06 5.24
N ALA A 316 -11.42 -21.84 5.31
CA ALA A 316 -10.04 -21.56 5.70
C ALA A 316 -9.84 -21.57 7.22
N LEU A 317 -10.92 -21.64 8.00
CA LEU A 317 -10.88 -21.60 9.46
C LEU A 317 -10.88 -23.02 10.04
N PRO A 318 -10.02 -23.31 11.05
CA PRO A 318 -10.09 -24.56 11.78
C PRO A 318 -11.43 -24.72 12.51
N HIS A 319 -11.77 -25.97 12.89
CA HIS A 319 -13.00 -26.26 13.62
C HIS A 319 -13.01 -25.55 14.99
N HIS A 320 -13.77 -24.45 15.07
CA HIS A 320 -14.02 -23.67 16.28
C HIS A 320 -15.50 -23.30 16.39
N GLN A 321 -15.88 -22.74 17.54
CA GLN A 321 -17.20 -22.14 17.71
C GLN A 321 -17.31 -20.91 16.79
N ARG A 322 -18.11 -21.04 15.75
CA ARG A 322 -18.24 -20.06 14.67
C ARG A 322 -19.62 -19.41 14.65
N VAL A 323 -19.64 -18.13 14.29
CA VAL A 323 -20.85 -17.40 13.94
C VAL A 323 -20.72 -17.03 12.47
N GLN A 324 -21.41 -17.80 11.62
CA GLN A 324 -21.43 -17.56 10.19
C GLN A 324 -22.56 -16.58 9.86
N LEU A 325 -22.22 -15.35 9.45
CA LEU A 325 -23.18 -14.25 9.33
C LEU A 325 -24.24 -14.46 8.23
N ASP A 326 -23.87 -15.16 7.17
CA ASP A 326 -24.68 -15.45 5.98
C ASP A 326 -25.38 -16.81 6.03
N ASP A 327 -25.24 -17.56 7.14
CA ASP A 327 -26.08 -18.73 7.39
C ASP A 327 -27.54 -18.30 7.67
N PRO A 328 -28.55 -18.80 6.93
CA PRO A 328 -29.93 -18.34 7.05
C PRO A 328 -30.50 -18.43 8.47
N ALA A 329 -30.16 -19.49 9.23
CA ALA A 329 -30.64 -19.66 10.59
C ALA A 329 -29.98 -18.65 11.54
N THR A 330 -28.68 -18.42 11.39
CA THR A 330 -27.93 -17.42 12.14
C THR A 330 -28.42 -16.00 11.84
N ALA A 331 -28.61 -15.65 10.57
CA ALA A 331 -29.12 -14.36 10.14
C ALA A 331 -30.54 -14.08 10.69
N ALA A 332 -31.42 -15.09 10.68
CA ALA A 332 -32.75 -15.00 11.27
C ALA A 332 -32.69 -14.79 12.79
N ALA A 333 -31.82 -15.52 13.48
CA ALA A 333 -31.64 -15.40 14.94
C ALA A 333 -31.07 -14.02 15.34
N ILE A 334 -30.13 -13.47 14.56
CA ILE A 334 -29.63 -12.10 14.76
C ILE A 334 -30.75 -11.09 14.53
N THR A 335 -31.54 -11.26 13.47
CA THR A 335 -32.64 -10.34 13.13
C THR A 335 -33.73 -10.30 14.22
N ALA A 336 -33.98 -11.44 14.89
CA ALA A 336 -34.92 -11.56 15.99
C ALA A 336 -34.42 -10.91 17.31
N CYS A 337 -33.13 -10.58 17.42
CA CYS A 337 -32.60 -9.92 18.60
C CYS A 337 -33.09 -8.45 18.71
N PRO A 338 -33.19 -7.90 19.94
CA PRO A 338 -33.48 -6.49 20.13
C PRO A 338 -32.47 -5.58 19.42
N ALA A 339 -32.94 -4.45 18.89
CA ALA A 339 -32.11 -3.42 18.25
C ALA A 339 -31.45 -2.45 19.26
N THR A 340 -31.33 -2.85 20.52
CA THR A 340 -30.78 -2.05 21.62
C THR A 340 -29.45 -2.61 22.08
N ASP A 341 -28.50 -1.73 22.36
CA ASP A 341 -27.17 -2.12 22.83
C ASP A 341 -27.20 -3.01 24.08
N PRO A 342 -26.26 -3.96 24.22
CA PRO A 342 -26.03 -4.66 25.47
C PRO A 342 -25.71 -3.67 26.60
N THR A 343 -26.39 -3.82 27.72
CA THR A 343 -26.14 -3.09 28.96
C THR A 343 -25.29 -3.94 29.90
N ASP A 344 -24.86 -3.40 31.04
CA ASP A 344 -24.05 -4.17 31.99
C ASP A 344 -24.81 -5.36 32.61
N THR A 345 -26.16 -5.38 32.57
CA THR A 345 -26.94 -6.57 32.97
C THR A 345 -26.86 -7.71 31.95
N ASP A 346 -26.50 -7.39 30.70
CA ASP A 346 -26.35 -8.36 29.63
C ASP A 346 -24.91 -8.87 29.49
N ARG A 347 -23.96 -8.18 30.13
CA ARG A 347 -22.53 -8.48 30.08
C ARG A 347 -22.12 -9.39 31.24
N THR A 348 -21.00 -10.07 31.08
CA THR A 348 -20.38 -10.88 32.14
C THR A 348 -19.85 -10.03 33.29
N THR A 349 -19.48 -8.78 33.03
CA THR A 349 -19.00 -7.78 34.00
C THR A 349 -19.22 -6.37 33.43
N PRO A 350 -19.28 -5.30 34.24
CA PRO A 350 -19.37 -3.93 33.73
C PRO A 350 -18.19 -3.57 32.81
N LEU A 351 -18.47 -2.88 31.71
CA LEU A 351 -17.42 -2.45 30.76
C LEU A 351 -16.69 -1.20 31.27
N LEU A 352 -15.37 -1.27 31.41
CA LEU A 352 -14.52 -0.18 31.89
C LEU A 352 -13.50 0.27 30.82
N PRO A 353 -13.06 1.54 30.82
CA PRO A 353 -12.04 2.03 29.88
C PRO A 353 -10.71 1.24 29.81
N PRO A 354 -10.21 0.63 30.91
CA PRO A 354 -9.01 -0.21 30.85
C PRO A 354 -9.21 -1.61 30.20
N HIS A 355 -10.44 -2.02 29.90
CA HIS A 355 -10.71 -3.27 29.20
C HIS A 355 -10.19 -3.20 27.75
N PRO A 356 -9.72 -4.33 27.18
CA PRO A 356 -9.20 -4.35 25.82
C PRO A 356 -10.32 -4.07 24.80
N ALA A 357 -10.08 -3.14 23.88
CA ALA A 357 -10.95 -2.86 22.74
C ALA A 357 -10.61 -3.77 21.55
N TYR A 358 -9.32 -4.03 21.34
CA TYR A 358 -8.85 -4.89 20.26
C TYR A 358 -7.52 -5.57 20.58
N LEU A 359 -7.25 -6.62 19.82
CA LEU A 359 -6.00 -7.37 19.82
C LEU A 359 -5.46 -7.44 18.39
N ILE A 360 -4.26 -6.90 18.16
CA ILE A 360 -3.58 -6.97 16.86
C ILE A 360 -2.27 -7.73 17.01
N TYR A 361 -2.04 -8.70 16.14
CA TYR A 361 -0.80 -9.47 16.13
C TYR A 361 0.26 -8.81 15.26
N THR A 362 1.45 -8.66 15.81
CA THR A 362 2.66 -8.21 15.10
C THR A 362 3.69 -9.34 15.08
N SER A 363 4.68 -9.23 14.18
CA SER A 363 5.82 -10.15 14.16
C SER A 363 6.58 -10.09 15.49
N GLY A 364 7.11 -11.24 15.92
CA GLY A 364 7.81 -11.36 17.21
C GLY A 364 9.28 -11.72 17.05
N SER A 365 10.14 -11.09 17.85
CA SER A 365 11.59 -11.34 17.87
C SER A 365 11.98 -12.78 18.24
N THR A 366 11.11 -13.51 18.94
CA THR A 366 11.29 -14.94 19.28
C THR A 366 10.80 -15.89 18.18
N GLY A 367 10.54 -15.35 17.00
CA GLY A 367 10.11 -16.08 15.80
C GLY A 367 8.62 -16.43 15.72
N ASN A 368 7.82 -16.03 16.71
CA ASN A 368 6.37 -16.27 16.72
C ASN A 368 5.60 -14.94 16.89
N PRO A 369 4.44 -14.78 16.24
CA PRO A 369 3.62 -13.57 16.35
C PRO A 369 3.17 -13.28 17.78
N LYS A 370 3.08 -12.00 18.12
CA LYS A 370 2.67 -11.53 19.46
C LYS A 370 1.41 -10.67 19.36
N GLY A 371 0.38 -11.06 20.11
CA GLY A 371 -0.88 -10.30 20.18
C GLY A 371 -0.77 -9.13 21.15
N THR A 372 -0.95 -7.90 20.68
CA THR A 372 -0.88 -6.67 21.48
C THR A 372 -2.28 -6.23 21.90
N ALA A 373 -2.55 -6.21 23.20
CA ALA A 373 -3.88 -5.90 23.74
C ALA A 373 -4.04 -4.41 24.05
N ILE A 374 -4.88 -3.71 23.28
CA ILE A 374 -5.06 -2.26 23.38
C ILE A 374 -6.33 -1.92 24.16
N PRO A 375 -6.25 -1.13 25.25
CA PRO A 375 -7.41 -0.74 26.04
C PRO A 375 -8.26 0.32 25.35
N HIS A 376 -9.55 0.39 25.71
CA HIS A 376 -10.43 1.48 25.24
C HIS A 376 -9.87 2.86 25.56
N SER A 377 -9.27 3.06 26.74
CA SER A 377 -8.67 4.34 27.15
C SER A 377 -7.60 4.84 26.18
N GLY A 378 -6.76 3.94 25.66
CA GLY A 378 -5.67 4.27 24.73
C GLY A 378 -6.21 4.74 23.38
N VAL A 379 -7.10 3.95 22.76
CA VAL A 379 -7.71 4.31 21.48
C VAL A 379 -8.62 5.54 21.58
N VAL A 380 -9.38 5.70 22.68
CA VAL A 380 -10.22 6.90 22.89
C VAL A 380 -9.36 8.15 22.99
N ASN A 381 -8.26 8.12 23.76
CA ASN A 381 -7.31 9.22 23.82
C ASN A 381 -6.78 9.59 22.44
N ARG A 382 -6.37 8.59 21.65
CA ARG A 382 -5.83 8.76 20.30
C ARG A 382 -6.85 9.37 19.32
N LEU A 383 -8.11 8.93 19.35
CA LEU A 383 -9.15 9.41 18.45
C LEU A 383 -9.64 10.81 18.83
N LEU A 384 -9.74 11.13 20.13
CA LEU A 384 -10.14 12.46 20.58
C LEU A 384 -9.05 13.50 20.34
N TRP A 385 -7.77 13.13 20.50
CA TRP A 385 -6.66 13.95 20.04
C TRP A 385 -6.77 14.22 18.54
N MET A 386 -7.00 13.18 17.72
CA MET A 386 -7.13 13.30 16.27
C MET A 386 -8.26 14.25 15.88
N GLN A 387 -9.39 14.15 16.60
CA GLN A 387 -10.51 15.06 16.40
C GLN A 387 -10.17 16.50 16.75
N SER A 388 -9.41 16.74 17.81
CA SER A 388 -9.00 18.08 18.20
C SER A 388 -8.00 18.69 17.23
N GLU A 389 -7.01 17.91 16.79
CA GLU A 389 -5.94 18.38 15.90
C GLU A 389 -6.46 18.62 14.48
N TYR A 390 -7.26 17.70 13.94
CA TYR A 390 -7.64 17.74 12.54
C TYR A 390 -9.06 18.24 12.31
N GLY A 391 -9.98 18.14 13.28
CA GLY A 391 -11.34 18.65 13.17
C GLY A 391 -12.18 17.98 12.07
N LEU A 392 -12.38 16.66 12.13
CA LEU A 392 -13.25 15.95 11.19
C LEU A 392 -14.69 16.47 11.30
N ARG A 393 -15.32 16.72 10.16
CA ARG A 393 -16.67 17.28 10.03
C ARG A 393 -17.63 16.24 9.48
N ALA A 394 -18.93 16.49 9.64
CA ALA A 394 -19.95 15.54 9.19
C ALA A 394 -20.00 15.36 7.66
N ASP A 395 -19.51 16.32 6.88
CA ASP A 395 -19.36 16.23 5.42
C ASP A 395 -18.04 15.58 4.98
N ASP A 396 -17.14 15.27 5.91
CA ASP A 396 -15.90 14.56 5.59
C ASP A 396 -16.18 13.08 5.30
N ARG A 397 -15.34 12.53 4.43
CA ARG A 397 -15.31 11.13 4.02
C ARG A 397 -13.92 10.57 4.23
N ILE A 398 -13.81 9.48 4.97
CA ILE A 398 -12.55 8.76 5.21
C ILE A 398 -12.57 7.48 4.37
N LEU A 399 -11.48 7.23 3.65
CA LEU A 399 -11.30 5.98 2.91
C LEU A 399 -10.77 4.87 3.84
N GLN A 400 -11.55 3.81 3.99
CA GLN A 400 -11.13 2.56 4.60
C GLN A 400 -10.40 1.73 3.55
N LYS A 401 -9.07 1.72 3.59
CA LYS A 401 -8.25 0.89 2.68
C LYS A 401 -7.22 0.04 3.40
N THR A 402 -6.93 0.34 4.66
CA THR A 402 -5.90 -0.36 5.42
C THR A 402 -6.43 -1.73 5.86
N PRO A 403 -5.67 -2.83 5.69
CA PRO A 403 -6.08 -4.14 6.21
C PRO A 403 -6.45 -4.09 7.69
N SER A 404 -7.52 -4.79 8.10
CA SER A 404 -8.01 -4.75 9.49
C SER A 404 -7.02 -5.34 10.50
N GLY A 405 -6.10 -6.19 10.04
CA GLY A 405 -4.97 -6.71 10.83
C GLY A 405 -3.90 -5.67 11.15
N PHE A 406 -3.97 -4.46 10.59
CA PHE A 406 -3.05 -3.36 10.86
C PHE A 406 -3.76 -2.25 11.64
N ASP A 407 -3.11 -1.73 12.68
CA ASP A 407 -3.72 -0.86 13.68
C ASP A 407 -4.09 0.54 13.15
N VAL A 408 -3.45 1.01 12.09
CA VAL A 408 -3.89 2.21 11.36
C VAL A 408 -5.36 2.11 10.91
N SER A 409 -5.84 0.91 10.57
CA SER A 409 -7.25 0.71 10.19
C SER A 409 -8.23 1.11 11.29
N VAL A 410 -7.81 1.10 12.56
CA VAL A 410 -8.67 1.40 13.71
C VAL A 410 -9.21 2.84 13.64
N TRP A 411 -8.37 3.82 13.30
CA TRP A 411 -8.90 5.19 13.16
C TRP A 411 -9.64 5.38 11.84
N GLU A 412 -9.30 4.64 10.78
CA GLU A 412 -10.12 4.64 9.56
C GLU A 412 -11.55 4.17 9.89
N PHE A 413 -11.70 3.08 10.65
CA PHE A 413 -13.01 2.55 11.03
C PHE A 413 -13.77 3.47 11.98
N PHE A 414 -13.14 3.96 13.05
CA PHE A 414 -13.89 4.53 14.17
C PHE A 414 -13.85 6.05 14.27
N TRP A 415 -12.83 6.74 13.76
CA TRP A 415 -12.82 8.21 13.78
C TRP A 415 -14.02 8.84 13.05
N PRO A 416 -14.43 8.40 11.85
CA PRO A 416 -15.61 8.97 11.23
C PRO A 416 -16.88 8.68 12.03
N LEU A 417 -16.99 7.47 12.58
CA LEU A 417 -18.17 7.00 13.30
C LEU A 417 -18.38 7.64 14.68
N ILE A 418 -17.38 8.30 15.26
CA ILE A 418 -17.54 9.08 16.50
C ILE A 418 -17.77 10.58 16.24
N THR A 419 -17.75 11.03 14.98
CA THR A 419 -17.83 12.47 14.60
C THR A 419 -19.01 12.82 13.70
N GLY A 420 -19.67 11.82 13.09
CA GLY A 420 -20.79 12.05 12.16
C GLY A 420 -20.37 12.12 10.70
N ALA A 421 -19.09 11.90 10.40
CA ALA A 421 -18.54 11.74 9.05
C ALA A 421 -18.88 10.36 8.47
N SER A 422 -18.58 10.11 7.19
CA SER A 422 -18.82 8.80 6.58
C SER A 422 -17.52 8.05 6.29
N LEU A 423 -17.60 6.72 6.42
CA LEU A 423 -16.57 5.78 6.01
C LEU A 423 -16.86 5.29 4.58
N GLU A 424 -15.90 5.44 3.68
CA GLU A 424 -15.93 4.89 2.32
C GLU A 424 -15.11 3.60 2.28
N MET A 425 -15.72 2.47 1.93
CA MET A 425 -15.07 1.17 1.96
C MET A 425 -14.41 0.85 0.61
N ALA A 426 -13.07 0.71 0.59
CA ALA A 426 -12.38 0.18 -0.59
C ALA A 426 -12.77 -1.28 -0.83
N ARG A 427 -12.83 -1.69 -2.11
CA ARG A 427 -13.00 -3.10 -2.48
C ARG A 427 -11.86 -3.96 -1.92
N PRO A 428 -12.08 -5.27 -1.67
CA PRO A 428 -10.98 -6.20 -1.38
C PRO A 428 -9.83 -6.03 -2.39
N GLU A 429 -8.59 -6.06 -1.91
CA GLU A 429 -7.36 -5.86 -2.72
C GLU A 429 -7.18 -4.46 -3.35
N GLY A 430 -8.23 -3.63 -3.46
CA GLY A 430 -8.16 -2.31 -4.12
C GLY A 430 -7.17 -1.32 -3.50
N HIS A 431 -6.81 -1.51 -2.23
CA HIS A 431 -5.75 -0.72 -1.57
C HIS A 431 -4.36 -0.85 -2.19
N MET A 432 -4.12 -1.85 -3.03
CA MET A 432 -2.87 -2.05 -3.75
C MET A 432 -2.85 -1.35 -5.11
N ASP A 433 -4.00 -0.89 -5.61
CA ASP A 433 -4.19 -0.36 -6.97
C ASP A 433 -4.27 1.19 -6.95
N PRO A 434 -3.19 1.91 -7.33
CA PRO A 434 -3.16 3.37 -7.31
C PRO A 434 -4.23 4.02 -8.19
N ALA A 435 -4.52 3.44 -9.36
CA ALA A 435 -5.48 3.99 -10.31
C ALA A 435 -6.90 3.86 -9.79
N TYR A 436 -7.25 2.69 -9.26
CA TYR A 436 -8.53 2.49 -8.55
C TYR A 436 -8.66 3.43 -7.35
N LEU A 437 -7.60 3.62 -6.56
CA LEU A 437 -7.64 4.54 -5.43
C LEU A 437 -7.86 5.98 -5.88
N ALA A 438 -7.19 6.44 -6.94
CA ALA A 438 -7.37 7.79 -7.47
C ALA A 438 -8.81 8.02 -7.97
N ASP A 439 -9.35 7.06 -8.74
CA ASP A 439 -10.73 7.08 -9.23
C ASP A 439 -11.75 7.05 -8.08
N LEU A 440 -11.55 6.19 -7.07
CA LEU A 440 -12.42 6.12 -5.90
C LEU A 440 -12.37 7.41 -5.07
N ILE A 441 -11.18 7.99 -4.87
CA ILE A 441 -11.00 9.24 -4.12
C ILE A 441 -11.73 10.38 -4.82
N ASP A 442 -11.59 10.51 -6.13
CA ASP A 442 -12.24 11.55 -6.92
C ASP A 442 -13.76 11.33 -6.98
N ARG A 443 -14.21 10.15 -7.41
CA ARG A 443 -15.63 9.82 -7.60
C ARG A 443 -16.44 9.97 -6.31
N GLU A 444 -15.94 9.45 -5.19
CA GLU A 444 -16.68 9.46 -3.92
C GLU A 444 -16.40 10.72 -3.09
N GLY A 445 -15.52 11.61 -3.56
CA GLY A 445 -15.16 12.84 -2.86
C GLY A 445 -14.49 12.56 -1.50
N VAL A 446 -13.55 11.61 -1.46
CA VAL A 446 -12.81 11.28 -0.25
C VAL A 446 -12.03 12.52 0.21
N THR A 447 -12.16 12.86 1.50
CA THR A 447 -11.54 14.05 2.09
C THR A 447 -10.30 13.74 2.93
N THR A 448 -10.16 12.51 3.41
CA THR A 448 -9.07 12.11 4.29
C THR A 448 -8.65 10.68 3.98
N VAL A 449 -7.35 10.51 3.76
CA VAL A 449 -6.75 9.23 3.38
C VAL A 449 -5.42 9.02 4.11
N HIS A 450 -5.16 7.78 4.48
CA HIS A 450 -3.87 7.34 4.97
C HIS A 450 -2.99 6.83 3.82
N PHE A 451 -1.69 7.01 3.87
CA PHE A 451 -0.74 6.23 3.08
C PHE A 451 0.42 5.74 3.95
N VAL A 452 0.97 4.59 3.57
CA VAL A 452 2.35 4.25 3.91
C VAL A 452 3.24 4.93 2.87
N PRO A 453 4.42 5.50 3.23
CA PRO A 453 5.31 6.17 2.29
C PRO A 453 5.56 5.43 0.96
N SER A 454 5.85 4.12 0.97
CA SER A 454 5.99 3.35 -0.29
C SER A 454 4.74 3.43 -1.19
N MET A 455 3.54 3.29 -0.61
CA MET A 455 2.28 3.38 -1.36
C MET A 455 2.01 4.82 -1.83
N LEU A 456 2.39 5.83 -1.05
CA LEU A 456 2.30 7.23 -1.49
C LEU A 456 3.17 7.47 -2.73
N GLY A 457 4.38 6.90 -2.76
CA GLY A 457 5.26 6.96 -3.92
C GLY A 457 4.59 6.47 -5.20
N MET A 458 3.98 5.27 -5.15
CA MET A 458 3.24 4.72 -6.29
C MET A 458 1.99 5.54 -6.63
N PHE A 459 1.26 5.99 -5.63
CA PHE A 459 0.08 6.83 -5.84
C PHE A 459 0.41 8.12 -6.58
N LEU A 460 1.55 8.74 -6.27
CA LEU A 460 1.97 9.98 -6.95
C LEU A 460 2.45 9.77 -8.39
N GLU A 461 2.82 8.54 -8.76
CA GLU A 461 3.19 8.17 -10.14
C GLU A 461 1.95 8.04 -11.04
N GLU A 462 0.78 7.79 -10.47
CA GLU A 462 -0.49 7.67 -11.20
C GLU A 462 -0.95 9.04 -11.76
N PRO A 463 -1.16 9.17 -13.07
CA PRO A 463 -1.67 10.41 -13.68
C PRO A 463 -2.99 10.91 -13.07
N ALA A 464 -3.90 10.00 -12.72
CA ALA A 464 -5.19 10.36 -12.12
C ALA A 464 -5.06 10.96 -10.70
N ALA A 465 -3.94 10.78 -10.01
CA ALA A 465 -3.76 11.29 -8.65
C ALA A 465 -3.92 12.82 -8.55
N SER A 466 -3.52 13.59 -9.58
CA SER A 466 -3.74 15.05 -9.60
C SER A 466 -5.21 15.46 -9.64
N GLY A 467 -6.10 14.55 -10.02
CA GLY A 467 -7.55 14.77 -10.01
C GLY A 467 -8.17 14.73 -8.61
N CYS A 468 -7.43 14.27 -7.59
CA CYS A 468 -7.93 14.08 -6.21
C CYS A 468 -8.10 15.40 -5.42
N GLY A 469 -8.73 16.41 -6.01
CA GLY A 469 -8.92 17.75 -5.43
C GLY A 469 -9.89 17.80 -4.23
N GLY A 470 -10.65 16.72 -3.99
CA GLY A 470 -11.52 16.59 -2.81
C GLY A 470 -10.77 16.34 -1.50
N LEU A 471 -9.49 15.94 -1.57
CA LEU A 471 -8.68 15.65 -0.39
C LEU A 471 -8.43 16.93 0.42
N ARG A 472 -8.69 16.85 1.73
CA ARG A 472 -8.42 17.91 2.71
C ARG A 472 -7.23 17.57 3.61
N ARG A 473 -6.93 16.28 3.77
CA ARG A 473 -5.84 15.78 4.63
C ARG A 473 -5.27 14.47 4.07
N VAL A 474 -3.93 14.40 4.00
CA VAL A 474 -3.22 13.15 3.74
C VAL A 474 -2.32 12.85 4.92
N ILE A 475 -2.48 11.64 5.48
CA ILE A 475 -1.74 11.18 6.65
C ILE A 475 -0.78 10.10 6.19
N CYS A 476 0.50 10.21 6.54
CA CYS A 476 1.52 9.20 6.33
C CYS A 476 2.02 8.64 7.65
N SER A 477 2.07 7.31 7.76
CA SER A 477 2.71 6.62 8.88
C SER A 477 3.07 5.18 8.50
N GLY A 478 3.78 4.48 9.39
CA GLY A 478 4.21 3.11 9.17
C GLY A 478 5.67 2.98 8.72
N GLU A 479 6.23 3.99 8.05
CA GLU A 479 7.65 4.05 7.63
C GLU A 479 8.23 5.46 7.83
N ALA A 480 9.54 5.59 7.69
CA ALA A 480 10.16 6.90 7.61
C ALA A 480 9.71 7.60 6.31
N LEU A 481 9.21 8.82 6.41
CA LEU A 481 8.79 9.62 5.25
C LEU A 481 10.03 10.26 4.60
N PRO A 482 10.38 9.92 3.35
CA PRO A 482 11.50 10.55 2.65
C PRO A 482 11.22 12.01 2.31
N ALA A 483 12.25 12.87 2.39
CA ALA A 483 12.13 14.29 2.08
C ALA A 483 11.79 14.54 0.60
N ASP A 484 12.38 13.76 -0.32
CA ASP A 484 12.08 13.82 -1.75
C ASP A 484 10.64 13.42 -2.06
N LEU A 485 10.11 12.40 -1.36
CA LEU A 485 8.72 11.96 -1.51
C LEU A 485 7.74 13.04 -1.04
N ALA A 486 8.01 13.67 0.11
CA ALA A 486 7.20 14.79 0.59
C ALA A 486 7.24 16.00 -0.37
N ALA A 487 8.39 16.28 -0.98
CA ALA A 487 8.51 17.32 -1.99
C ALA A 487 7.72 16.99 -3.28
N ARG A 488 7.82 15.75 -3.77
CA ARG A 488 7.01 15.24 -4.90
C ARG A 488 5.52 15.34 -4.61
N PHE A 489 5.11 14.96 -3.41
CA PHE A 489 3.73 15.09 -2.96
C PHE A 489 3.23 16.54 -3.09
N ARG A 490 3.99 17.50 -2.55
CA ARG A 490 3.63 18.92 -2.58
C ARG A 490 3.57 19.49 -4.00
N ALA A 491 4.41 18.99 -4.91
CA ALA A 491 4.37 19.38 -6.32
C ALA A 491 3.14 18.83 -7.07
N ARG A 492 2.54 17.75 -6.58
CA ARG A 492 1.44 17.03 -7.25
C ARG A 492 0.07 17.31 -6.64
N LEU A 493 0.00 17.53 -5.33
CA LEU A 493 -1.23 17.70 -4.56
C LEU A 493 -1.11 18.93 -3.64
N ASP A 494 -2.07 19.84 -3.74
CA ASP A 494 -2.16 21.01 -2.86
C ASP A 494 -3.04 20.71 -1.63
N VAL A 495 -2.60 19.75 -0.82
CA VAL A 495 -3.28 19.34 0.42
C VAL A 495 -2.26 19.17 1.56
N PRO A 496 -2.63 19.43 2.83
CA PRO A 496 -1.75 19.14 3.96
C PRO A 496 -1.30 17.68 4.04
N LEU A 497 0.00 17.47 4.17
CA LEU A 497 0.64 16.19 4.47
C LEU A 497 1.03 16.14 5.94
N HIS A 498 0.66 15.07 6.63
CA HIS A 498 0.99 14.87 8.04
C HIS A 498 1.82 13.59 8.19
N ASN A 499 3.00 13.70 8.78
CA ASN A 499 3.83 12.55 9.14
C ASN A 499 3.53 12.15 10.59
N LEU A 500 3.06 10.92 10.79
CA LEU A 500 2.72 10.36 12.09
C LEU A 500 3.60 9.15 12.37
N TYR A 501 3.86 8.91 13.64
CA TYR A 501 4.67 7.78 14.07
C TYR A 501 4.06 7.16 15.33
N GLY A 502 3.98 5.84 15.35
CA GLY A 502 3.88 5.08 16.58
C GLY A 502 3.98 3.57 16.36
N PRO A 503 4.26 2.84 17.44
CA PRO A 503 4.17 1.39 17.47
C PRO A 503 2.78 0.94 17.93
N THR A 504 2.39 -0.27 17.54
CA THR A 504 1.12 -0.89 17.98
C THR A 504 0.96 -0.93 19.49
N GLU A 505 2.04 -1.15 20.21
CA GLU A 505 2.11 -1.18 21.68
C GLU A 505 1.73 0.14 22.37
N ALA A 506 1.53 1.23 21.61
CA ALA A 506 1.15 2.54 22.13
C ALA A 506 -0.08 3.16 21.43
N SER A 507 -0.98 2.34 20.91
CA SER A 507 -2.25 2.76 20.28
C SER A 507 -2.05 3.59 18.99
N ILE A 508 -1.56 2.93 17.94
CA ILE A 508 -1.46 3.45 16.57
C ILE A 508 -0.32 4.45 16.39
N ASP A 509 -0.56 5.75 16.66
CA ASP A 509 0.41 6.82 16.48
C ASP A 509 0.52 7.63 17.78
N VAL A 510 1.75 7.98 18.15
CA VAL A 510 2.10 8.69 19.40
C VAL A 510 2.73 10.04 19.18
N THR A 511 3.25 10.31 17.97
CA THR A 511 3.76 11.61 17.58
C THR A 511 3.21 12.04 16.23
N TYR A 512 3.22 13.35 15.99
CA TYR A 512 2.76 13.93 14.73
C TYR A 512 3.62 15.13 14.32
N TRP A 513 3.76 15.30 13.02
CA TRP A 513 4.46 16.42 12.39
C TRP A 513 3.73 16.85 11.11
N PRO A 514 3.17 18.07 11.04
CA PRO A 514 2.65 18.61 9.79
C PRO A 514 3.82 19.01 8.89
N TYR A 515 3.81 18.63 7.62
CA TYR A 515 4.85 19.02 6.65
C TYR A 515 4.67 20.51 6.25
N PRO A 516 5.55 21.43 6.68
CA PRO A 516 5.37 22.84 6.42
C PRO A 516 5.87 23.22 5.01
N PRO A 517 5.28 24.24 4.37
CA PRO A 517 5.81 24.79 3.12
C PRO A 517 7.26 25.29 3.29
N GLY A 518 8.10 25.06 2.28
CA GLY A 518 9.50 25.54 2.28
C GLY A 518 10.48 24.69 3.10
N THR A 519 10.07 23.48 3.52
CA THR A 519 10.97 22.54 4.21
C THR A 519 12.18 22.19 3.35
N SER A 520 13.38 22.49 3.86
CA SER A 520 14.68 22.15 3.24
C SER A 520 15.43 21.03 3.97
N ALA A 521 14.85 20.45 5.02
CA ALA A 521 15.48 19.41 5.80
C ALA A 521 15.60 18.10 4.99
N SER A 522 16.79 17.49 4.99
CA SER A 522 17.03 16.21 4.33
C SER A 522 16.44 15.02 5.11
N VAL A 523 16.27 15.16 6.42
CA VAL A 523 15.65 14.16 7.30
C VAL A 523 14.43 14.79 7.95
N LEU A 524 13.25 14.22 7.70
CA LEU A 524 12.00 14.73 8.23
C LEU A 524 11.77 14.26 9.68
N PRO A 525 11.31 15.13 10.59
CA PRO A 525 10.93 14.74 11.94
C PRO A 525 9.72 13.79 11.97
N ILE A 526 9.64 13.01 13.03
CA ILE A 526 8.40 12.35 13.48
C ILE A 526 7.59 13.26 14.44
N GLY A 527 8.14 14.43 14.78
CA GLY A 527 7.44 15.55 15.38
C GLY A 527 7.29 15.47 16.90
N ARG A 528 6.12 15.86 17.40
CA ARG A 528 5.85 16.05 18.84
C ARG A 528 4.85 15.03 19.37
N PRO A 529 4.89 14.70 20.67
CA PRO A 529 3.92 13.80 21.27
C PRO A 529 2.49 14.31 21.18
N ILE A 530 1.55 13.37 21.04
CA ILE A 530 0.11 13.62 21.13
C ILE A 530 -0.35 13.72 22.60
N TRP A 531 -1.64 13.99 22.82
CA TRP A 531 -2.22 14.06 24.17
C TRP A 531 -1.90 12.86 25.04
N ASN A 532 -1.65 13.14 26.32
CA ASN A 532 -1.40 12.17 27.38
C ASN A 532 -0.33 11.14 27.04
N THR A 533 0.64 11.53 26.21
CA THR A 533 1.76 10.72 25.74
C THR A 533 3.06 11.46 26.00
N ARG A 534 4.04 10.76 26.56
CA ARG A 534 5.35 11.29 26.89
C ARG A 534 6.41 10.46 26.18
N MET A 535 7.39 11.14 25.60
CA MET A 535 8.48 10.55 24.83
C MET A 535 9.80 10.83 25.53
N TYR A 536 10.59 9.80 25.74
CA TYR A 536 11.92 9.91 26.34
C TYR A 536 12.95 9.33 25.40
N VAL A 537 14.02 10.08 25.12
CA VAL A 537 15.19 9.55 24.40
C VAL A 537 16.26 9.31 25.44
N LEU A 538 16.57 8.03 25.68
CA LEU A 538 17.37 7.58 26.81
C LEU A 538 18.64 6.86 26.35
N ASP A 539 19.65 6.86 27.21
CA ASP A 539 20.82 5.98 27.08
C ASP A 539 20.59 4.61 27.73
N ASP A 540 21.61 3.75 27.71
CA ASP A 540 21.58 2.41 28.28
C ASP A 540 21.37 2.39 29.81
N CYS A 541 21.55 3.53 30.48
CA CYS A 541 21.34 3.71 31.91
C CYS A 541 19.97 4.34 32.22
N LEU A 542 19.07 4.39 31.22
CA LEU A 542 17.76 5.03 31.28
C LEU A 542 17.82 6.53 31.60
N THR A 543 18.94 7.22 31.33
CA THR A 543 19.11 8.67 31.55
C THR A 543 18.81 9.45 30.26
N PRO A 544 18.17 10.64 30.32
CA PRO A 544 17.82 11.38 29.11
C PRO A 544 19.07 11.90 28.42
N VAL A 545 19.19 11.62 27.12
CA VAL A 545 20.30 12.14 26.32
C VAL A 545 20.05 13.61 25.95
N PRO A 546 21.11 14.42 25.77
CA PRO A 546 20.95 15.81 25.36
C PRO A 546 20.28 15.93 23.98
N ALA A 547 19.58 17.05 23.73
CA ALA A 547 19.07 17.36 22.39
C ALA A 547 20.22 17.33 21.35
N GLY A 548 19.93 16.74 20.19
CA GLY A 548 20.89 16.45 19.13
C GLY A 548 21.62 15.11 19.26
N VAL A 549 21.58 14.45 20.43
CA VAL A 549 22.20 13.14 20.65
C VAL A 549 21.18 12.03 20.40
N THR A 550 21.61 11.01 19.66
CA THR A 550 20.79 9.81 19.43
C THR A 550 20.80 8.91 20.66
N GLY A 551 19.62 8.49 21.08
CA GLY A 551 19.42 7.46 22.10
C GLY A 551 18.23 6.57 21.73
N GLU A 552 17.90 5.62 22.60
CA GLU A 552 16.73 4.75 22.42
C GLU A 552 15.44 5.47 22.85
N LEU A 553 14.38 5.31 22.07
CA LEU A 553 13.09 5.95 22.29
C LEU A 553 12.20 5.12 23.22
N TYR A 554 11.62 5.79 24.21
CA TYR A 554 10.66 5.23 25.16
C TYR A 554 9.37 6.03 25.16
N ILE A 555 8.25 5.35 25.33
CA ILE A 555 6.90 5.94 25.30
C ILE A 555 6.21 5.70 26.63
N ALA A 556 5.64 6.72 27.26
CA ALA A 556 4.81 6.58 28.46
C ALA A 556 3.45 7.27 28.26
N GLY A 557 2.45 6.87 29.04
CA GLY A 557 1.14 7.52 29.08
C GLY A 557 -0.04 6.62 28.73
N THR A 558 -1.18 7.26 28.44
CA THR A 558 -2.50 6.59 28.35
C THR A 558 -2.62 5.65 27.16
N GLY A 559 -1.86 5.89 26.08
CA GLY A 559 -1.86 5.09 24.87
C GLY A 559 -1.24 3.69 25.02
N LEU A 560 -0.55 3.40 26.11
CA LEU A 560 0.14 2.11 26.27
C LEU A 560 -0.82 0.92 26.28
N ALA A 561 -0.42 -0.13 25.56
CA ALA A 561 -1.05 -1.43 25.62
C ALA A 561 -1.04 -1.99 27.05
N ARG A 562 -1.98 -2.91 27.32
CA ARG A 562 -1.93 -3.70 28.55
C ARG A 562 -0.63 -4.54 28.57
N GLY A 563 -0.26 -5.08 27.42
CA GLY A 563 0.94 -5.88 27.19
C GLY A 563 0.71 -6.85 26.04
N TYR A 564 1.58 -7.86 25.96
CA TYR A 564 1.44 -8.95 25.01
C TYR A 564 0.63 -10.10 25.60
N LEU A 565 -0.35 -10.58 24.86
CA LEU A 565 -1.29 -11.61 25.30
C LEU A 565 -0.55 -12.90 25.69
N ARG A 566 -0.68 -13.29 26.96
CA ARG A 566 -0.05 -14.49 27.55
C ARG A 566 1.48 -14.59 27.30
N ARG A 567 2.16 -13.44 27.30
CA ARG A 567 3.62 -13.34 27.18
C ARG A 567 4.17 -12.42 28.26
N ALA A 568 4.06 -12.84 29.53
CA ALA A 568 4.45 -12.03 30.67
C ALA A 568 5.95 -11.65 30.65
N GLY A 569 6.84 -12.59 30.26
CA GLY A 569 8.28 -12.32 30.13
C GLY A 569 8.58 -11.22 29.12
N LEU A 570 8.10 -11.35 27.88
CA LEU A 570 8.26 -10.34 26.84
C LEU A 570 7.59 -9.00 27.20
N THR A 571 6.46 -9.06 27.91
CA THR A 571 5.79 -7.86 28.42
C THR A 571 6.67 -7.15 29.45
N GLY A 572 7.28 -7.87 30.39
CA GLY A 572 8.20 -7.28 31.38
C GLY A 572 9.49 -6.72 30.78
N GLU A 573 9.97 -7.31 29.68
CA GLU A 573 11.15 -6.81 28.94
C GLU A 573 10.87 -5.49 28.23
N ARG A 574 9.66 -5.33 27.65
CA ARG A 574 9.33 -4.19 26.79
C ARG A 574 8.48 -3.11 27.45
N PHE A 575 7.66 -3.43 28.44
CA PHE A 575 6.86 -2.48 29.22
C PHE A 575 7.47 -2.33 30.62
N VAL A 576 8.53 -1.53 30.69
CA VAL A 576 9.34 -1.32 31.89
C VAL A 576 8.77 -0.23 32.81
N ALA A 577 9.27 -0.12 34.03
CA ALA A 577 8.88 0.96 34.95
C ALA A 577 9.32 2.32 34.39
N CYS A 578 8.47 3.35 34.53
CA CYS A 578 8.81 4.71 34.13
C CYS A 578 9.42 5.49 35.32
N PRO A 579 10.73 5.80 35.34
CA PRO A 579 11.34 6.55 36.45
C PRO A 579 10.97 8.05 36.45
N TYR A 580 10.33 8.51 35.39
CA TYR A 580 9.90 9.91 35.19
C TYR A 580 8.40 10.12 35.43
N GLY A 581 7.68 9.03 35.68
CA GLY A 581 6.23 9.02 35.86
C GLY A 581 5.81 9.01 37.32
N ALA A 582 4.49 8.96 37.54
CA ALA A 582 3.94 8.68 38.86
C ALA A 582 4.25 7.24 39.31
N PRO A 583 4.26 6.95 40.62
CA PRO A 583 4.47 5.59 41.11
C PRO A 583 3.54 4.57 40.44
N GLY A 584 4.11 3.50 39.89
CA GLY A 584 3.38 2.44 39.19
C GLY A 584 3.17 2.68 37.68
N GLU A 585 3.56 3.84 37.15
CA GLU A 585 3.53 4.08 35.71
C GLU A 585 4.59 3.25 34.97
N ARG A 586 4.25 2.93 33.71
CA ARG A 586 5.11 2.15 32.81
C ARG A 586 5.52 2.99 31.62
N MET A 587 6.63 2.61 31.00
CA MET A 587 7.03 3.08 29.68
C MET A 587 7.32 1.88 28.77
N TYR A 588 7.04 2.04 27.48
CA TYR A 588 7.32 1.05 26.44
C TYR A 588 8.66 1.36 25.77
N ARG A 589 9.56 0.38 25.78
CA ARG A 589 10.87 0.38 25.11
C ARG A 589 10.69 0.01 23.64
N THR A 590 10.80 0.99 22.74
CA THR A 590 10.41 0.80 21.34
C THR A 590 11.43 -0.02 20.55
N GLY A 591 12.71 0.03 20.91
CA GLY A 591 13.83 -0.41 20.08
C GLY A 591 14.19 0.55 18.93
N ASP A 592 13.48 1.68 18.81
CA ASP A 592 13.79 2.73 17.85
C ASP A 592 14.85 3.68 18.42
N LEU A 593 15.76 4.11 17.57
CA LEU A 593 16.69 5.20 17.87
C LEU A 593 16.06 6.51 17.45
N ALA A 594 16.21 7.55 18.26
CA ALA A 594 15.73 8.89 17.96
C ALA A 594 16.62 9.95 18.59
N ARG A 595 16.43 11.20 18.18
CA ARG A 595 17.01 12.37 18.86
C ARG A 595 16.01 13.51 18.88
N TRP A 596 16.06 14.31 19.93
CA TRP A 596 15.37 15.60 19.96
C TRP A 596 16.13 16.63 19.14
N THR A 597 15.42 17.46 18.37
CA THR A 597 15.93 18.74 17.88
C THR A 597 15.94 19.77 19.01
N ARG A 598 16.58 20.91 18.77
CA ARG A 598 16.54 22.03 19.74
C ARG A 598 15.15 22.64 19.90
N ASP A 599 14.31 22.49 18.89
CA ASP A 599 12.94 23.00 18.85
C ASP A 599 11.93 22.03 19.46
N GLY A 600 12.40 20.93 20.06
CA GLY A 600 11.54 19.93 20.67
C GLY A 600 10.74 19.13 19.66
N GLU A 601 11.34 18.78 18.53
CA GLU A 601 10.79 17.80 17.60
C GLU A 601 11.65 16.52 17.66
N LEU A 602 11.04 15.36 17.52
CA LEU A 602 11.74 14.09 17.45
C LEU A 602 12.12 13.77 16.00
N VAL A 603 13.36 13.36 15.81
CA VAL A 603 13.86 12.82 14.53
C VAL A 603 14.16 11.35 14.71
N TYR A 604 13.53 10.52 13.87
CA TYR A 604 13.78 9.08 13.83
C TYR A 604 15.21 8.81 13.33
N GLY A 605 15.92 7.94 14.05
CA GLY A 605 17.33 7.59 13.83
C GLY A 605 17.56 6.13 13.43
N GLY A 606 16.50 5.37 13.14
CA GLY A 606 16.59 3.95 12.80
C GLY A 606 16.24 3.02 13.96
N ARG A 607 16.77 1.80 13.93
CA ARG A 607 16.53 0.74 14.90
C ARG A 607 17.81 0.40 15.65
N ALA A 608 17.66 0.09 16.93
CA ALA A 608 18.75 -0.45 17.75
C ALA A 608 18.93 -1.97 17.53
N ASP A 609 17.88 -2.65 17.04
CA ASP A 609 17.88 -4.08 16.75
C ASP A 609 17.70 -4.35 15.23
N SER A 610 17.56 -5.63 14.86
CA SER A 610 17.41 -6.08 13.47
C SER A 610 16.00 -5.94 12.92
N GLN A 611 15.03 -5.48 13.70
CA GLN A 611 13.66 -5.29 13.22
C GLN A 611 13.64 -4.24 12.11
N VAL A 612 12.75 -4.41 11.14
CA VAL A 612 12.62 -3.49 10.02
C VAL A 612 11.16 -3.17 9.72
N LYS A 613 10.94 -2.07 9.02
CA LYS A 613 9.66 -1.69 8.44
C LYS A 613 9.76 -1.86 6.93
N ILE A 614 8.90 -2.71 6.37
CA ILE A 614 8.85 -3.01 4.93
C ILE A 614 7.40 -2.88 4.49
N ARG A 615 7.14 -1.93 3.58
CA ARG A 615 5.78 -1.59 3.08
C ARG A 615 4.80 -1.30 4.22
N GLY A 616 5.28 -0.67 5.28
CA GLY A 616 4.53 -0.34 6.50
C GLY A 616 4.32 -1.51 7.46
N PHE A 617 4.67 -2.74 7.07
CA PHE A 617 4.63 -3.88 7.97
C PHE A 617 5.85 -3.89 8.89
N ARG A 618 5.59 -4.13 10.17
CA ARG A 618 6.62 -4.39 11.16
C ARG A 618 7.08 -5.83 10.99
N VAL A 619 8.34 -6.01 10.58
CA VAL A 619 8.93 -7.30 10.20
C VAL A 619 10.10 -7.60 11.11
N GLU A 620 10.06 -8.77 11.74
CA GLU A 620 11.15 -9.32 12.54
C GLU A 620 11.87 -10.38 11.70
N PRO A 621 13.10 -10.14 11.23
CA PRO A 621 13.84 -11.15 10.45
C PRO A 621 13.94 -12.50 11.17
N GLY A 622 13.99 -12.50 12.50
CA GLY A 622 13.99 -13.71 13.33
C GLY A 622 12.79 -14.65 13.13
N GLU A 623 11.61 -14.12 12.78
CA GLU A 623 10.44 -14.95 12.41
C GLU A 623 10.65 -15.69 11.11
N VAL A 624 11.32 -15.05 10.16
CA VAL A 624 11.66 -15.65 8.87
C VAL A 624 12.83 -16.63 9.03
N GLU A 625 13.83 -16.28 9.84
CA GLU A 625 14.96 -17.15 10.19
C GLU A 625 14.48 -18.45 10.85
N ALA A 626 13.55 -18.36 11.80
CA ALA A 626 12.97 -19.52 12.47
C ALA A 626 12.17 -20.40 11.51
N ALA A 627 11.40 -19.81 10.60
CA ALA A 627 10.66 -20.57 9.58
C ALA A 627 11.60 -21.28 8.59
N LEU A 628 12.64 -20.59 8.11
CA LEU A 628 13.67 -21.16 7.22
C LEU A 628 14.43 -22.31 7.89
N ALA A 629 14.87 -22.11 9.14
CA ALA A 629 15.60 -23.12 9.90
C ALA A 629 14.76 -24.37 10.20
N GLY A 630 13.43 -24.26 10.14
CA GLY A 630 12.52 -25.39 10.28
C GLY A 630 12.33 -26.23 9.01
N LEU A 631 12.88 -25.81 7.86
CA LEU A 631 12.76 -26.54 6.60
C LEU A 631 13.84 -27.62 6.45
N PRO A 632 13.54 -28.79 5.82
CA PRO A 632 14.52 -29.85 5.62
C PRO A 632 15.74 -29.41 4.79
N GLY A 633 16.94 -29.84 5.18
CA GLY A 633 18.20 -29.57 4.45
C GLY A 633 18.80 -28.19 4.67
N VAL A 634 18.18 -27.34 5.50
CA VAL A 634 18.68 -26.01 5.88
C VAL A 634 19.56 -26.10 7.12
N GLY A 635 20.79 -25.60 7.01
CA GLY A 635 21.75 -25.49 8.11
C GLY A 635 21.62 -24.16 8.85
N GLN A 636 22.61 -23.27 8.68
CA GLN A 636 22.59 -21.94 9.30
C GLN A 636 21.72 -20.97 8.47
N VAL A 637 21.02 -20.06 9.15
CA VAL A 637 20.13 -19.08 8.52
C VAL A 637 20.43 -17.68 9.04
N VAL A 638 20.46 -16.72 8.12
CA VAL A 638 20.44 -15.28 8.42
C VAL A 638 19.46 -14.60 7.46
N VAL A 639 18.58 -13.75 7.97
CA VAL A 639 17.70 -12.92 7.12
C VAL A 639 18.06 -11.46 7.33
N VAL A 640 18.21 -10.72 6.23
CA VAL A 640 18.50 -9.29 6.25
C VAL A 640 17.54 -8.54 5.35
N ALA A 641 17.18 -7.33 5.77
CA ALA A 641 16.54 -6.38 4.88
C ALA A 641 17.61 -5.64 4.09
N ARG A 642 17.59 -5.78 2.77
CA ARG A 642 18.48 -5.08 1.85
C ARG A 642 17.72 -3.96 1.16
N GLU A 643 18.45 -2.90 0.83
CA GLU A 643 17.95 -1.75 0.09
C GLU A 643 18.99 -1.41 -0.97
N ASP A 644 18.96 -2.13 -2.09
CA ASP A 644 19.92 -1.94 -3.19
C ASP A 644 19.53 -0.71 -4.06
N ARG A 645 18.26 -0.26 -3.99
CA ARG A 645 17.77 1.01 -4.54
C ARG A 645 17.11 1.83 -3.41
N PRO A 646 17.32 3.17 -3.33
CA PRO A 646 16.72 3.99 -2.28
C PRO A 646 15.19 3.87 -2.23
N GLY A 647 14.63 3.56 -1.06
CA GLY A 647 13.20 3.37 -0.84
C GLY A 647 12.66 1.98 -1.19
N ASP A 648 13.51 1.06 -1.69
CA ASP A 648 13.13 -0.27 -2.15
C ASP A 648 13.76 -1.36 -1.26
N LYS A 649 13.11 -1.62 -0.12
CA LYS A 649 13.64 -2.49 0.93
C LYS A 649 13.03 -3.89 0.88
N HIS A 650 13.84 -4.92 0.64
CA HIS A 650 13.42 -6.31 0.48
C HIS A 650 14.06 -7.21 1.55
N LEU A 651 13.36 -8.26 1.96
CA LEU A 651 13.95 -9.33 2.76
C LEU A 651 14.72 -10.31 1.88
N ILE A 652 15.98 -10.59 2.21
CA ILE A 652 16.77 -11.67 1.62
C ILE A 652 17.13 -12.68 2.71
N GLY A 653 16.82 -13.96 2.48
CA GLY A 653 17.25 -15.06 3.32
C GLY A 653 18.57 -15.64 2.83
N TYR A 654 19.51 -15.93 3.72
CA TYR A 654 20.76 -16.60 3.43
C TYR A 654 20.79 -17.89 4.22
N VAL A 655 21.03 -19.01 3.53
CA VAL A 655 21.04 -20.34 4.13
C VAL A 655 22.32 -21.08 3.79
N THR A 656 22.81 -21.90 4.70
CA THR A 656 23.80 -22.94 4.39
C THR A 656 23.13 -24.30 4.33
N ARG A 657 23.83 -25.28 3.75
CA ARG A 657 23.36 -26.67 3.72
C ARG A 657 23.59 -27.36 5.06
N ASP A 658 22.62 -28.15 5.51
CA ASP A 658 22.86 -29.08 6.62
C ASP A 658 23.76 -30.25 6.16
N GLY A 659 24.89 -30.43 6.84
CA GLY A 659 25.92 -31.40 6.48
C GLY A 659 25.58 -32.85 6.87
N ALA A 660 24.47 -33.09 7.58
CA ALA A 660 24.07 -34.41 8.05
C ALA A 660 23.36 -35.28 6.99
N ASP A 661 22.76 -34.66 5.97
CA ASP A 661 22.01 -35.36 4.92
C ASP A 661 22.78 -35.36 3.58
N GLY A 662 23.14 -36.55 3.10
CA GLY A 662 23.68 -36.78 1.75
C GLY A 662 22.69 -36.53 0.61
N GLY A 663 21.63 -35.75 0.85
CA GLY A 663 20.58 -35.41 -0.11
C GLY A 663 20.98 -34.37 -1.16
N THR A 664 20.02 -33.98 -2.01
CA THR A 664 20.17 -32.89 -2.98
C THR A 664 20.37 -31.56 -2.26
N ALA A 665 21.20 -30.65 -2.80
CA ALA A 665 21.39 -29.32 -2.21
C ALA A 665 20.03 -28.57 -2.14
N PRO A 666 19.77 -27.80 -1.07
CA PRO A 666 18.55 -27.01 -1.00
C PRO A 666 18.50 -26.01 -2.14
N ASP A 667 17.37 -25.97 -2.85
CA ASP A 667 17.09 -24.96 -3.87
C ASP A 667 16.48 -23.72 -3.20
N GLY A 668 17.07 -22.55 -3.42
CA GLY A 668 16.58 -21.29 -2.87
C GLY A 668 15.15 -20.96 -3.30
N ALA A 669 14.80 -21.23 -4.56
CA ALA A 669 13.44 -21.01 -5.05
C ALA A 669 12.45 -21.98 -4.38
N GLY A 670 12.80 -23.26 -4.28
CA GLY A 670 12.05 -24.27 -3.54
C GLY A 670 11.83 -23.93 -2.06
N LEU A 671 12.84 -23.43 -1.36
CA LEU A 671 12.72 -22.99 0.05
C LEU A 671 11.78 -21.78 0.18
N ARG A 672 11.93 -20.80 -0.71
CA ARG A 672 11.05 -19.62 -0.76
C ARG A 672 9.58 -20.00 -0.99
N ALA A 673 9.31 -20.93 -1.90
CA ALA A 673 7.95 -21.44 -2.15
C ALA A 673 7.35 -22.13 -0.91
N GLN A 674 8.16 -22.89 -0.16
CA GLN A 674 7.72 -23.50 1.11
C GLN A 674 7.40 -22.44 2.17
N LEU A 675 8.22 -21.38 2.28
CA LEU A 675 7.94 -20.26 3.20
C LEU A 675 6.61 -19.57 2.89
N ALA A 676 6.25 -19.41 1.61
CA ALA A 676 4.98 -18.80 1.20
C ALA A 676 3.75 -19.57 1.71
N GLY A 677 3.88 -20.87 2.00
CA GLY A 677 2.84 -21.68 2.64
C GLY A 677 2.80 -21.57 4.17
N LEU A 678 3.84 -21.01 4.81
CA LEU A 678 3.98 -20.93 6.27
C LEU A 678 3.81 -19.51 6.81
N LEU A 679 4.28 -18.53 6.06
CA LEU A 679 4.35 -17.12 6.46
C LEU A 679 3.36 -16.28 5.65
N PRO A 680 2.79 -15.22 6.25
CA PRO A 680 2.17 -14.14 5.49
C PRO A 680 3.09 -13.61 4.39
N GLU A 681 2.52 -13.18 3.26
CA GLU A 681 3.25 -12.71 2.08
C GLU A 681 4.34 -11.67 2.41
N TYR A 682 4.03 -10.68 3.26
CA TYR A 682 4.96 -9.61 3.64
C TYR A 682 6.18 -10.09 4.46
N LEU A 683 6.19 -11.34 4.94
CA LEU A 683 7.33 -11.96 5.64
C LEU A 683 8.13 -12.91 4.73
N VAL A 684 7.66 -13.22 3.52
CA VAL A 684 8.37 -14.10 2.60
C VAL A 684 9.53 -13.32 1.95
N PRO A 685 10.78 -13.81 2.03
CA PRO A 685 11.91 -13.18 1.35
C PRO A 685 11.70 -13.03 -0.16
N ALA A 686 12.21 -11.94 -0.72
CA ALA A 686 12.31 -11.76 -2.17
C ALA A 686 13.27 -12.79 -2.80
N ALA A 687 14.30 -13.23 -2.06
CA ALA A 687 15.18 -14.32 -2.48
C ALA A 687 15.69 -15.12 -1.28
N VAL A 688 16.03 -16.39 -1.53
CA VAL A 688 16.81 -17.24 -0.60
C VAL A 688 18.12 -17.63 -1.29
N VAL A 689 19.23 -17.11 -0.79
CA VAL A 689 20.58 -17.33 -1.32
C VAL A 689 21.25 -18.46 -0.55
N VAL A 690 21.66 -19.50 -1.26
CA VAL A 690 22.35 -20.66 -0.67
C VAL A 690 23.86 -20.41 -0.72
N LEU A 691 24.51 -20.44 0.45
CA LEU A 691 25.95 -20.24 0.60
C LEU A 691 26.63 -21.52 1.11
N GLU A 692 27.88 -21.74 0.73
CA GLU A 692 28.69 -22.81 1.34
C GLU A 692 28.92 -22.56 2.84
N ALA A 693 29.18 -21.29 3.21
CA ALA A 693 29.31 -20.84 4.59
C ALA A 693 28.88 -19.36 4.71
N LEU A 694 28.39 -18.99 5.90
CA LEU A 694 28.11 -17.58 6.19
C LEU A 694 29.42 -16.79 6.37
N PRO A 695 29.55 -15.59 5.77
CA PRO A 695 30.70 -14.74 6.01
C PRO A 695 30.73 -14.33 7.48
N LEU A 696 31.90 -14.44 8.11
CA LEU A 696 32.11 -14.08 9.52
C LEU A 696 33.10 -12.92 9.62
N THR A 697 32.84 -12.02 10.56
CA THR A 697 33.79 -11.02 11.03
C THR A 697 34.98 -11.69 11.72
N VAL A 698 36.07 -10.95 11.93
CA VAL A 698 37.24 -11.40 12.71
C VAL A 698 36.91 -11.89 14.13
N ASN A 699 35.73 -11.50 14.66
CA ASN A 699 35.22 -11.90 15.97
C ASN A 699 34.28 -13.12 15.91
N GLY A 700 34.16 -13.79 14.76
CA GLY A 700 33.32 -14.98 14.59
C GLY A 700 31.81 -14.71 14.54
N LYS A 701 31.37 -13.44 14.51
CA LYS A 701 29.96 -13.06 14.26
C LYS A 701 29.70 -12.96 12.76
N VAL A 702 28.48 -13.26 12.31
CA VAL A 702 28.09 -13.07 10.90
C VAL A 702 28.34 -11.64 10.45
N ASP A 703 29.10 -11.50 9.36
CA ASP A 703 29.35 -10.23 8.70
C ASP A 703 28.22 -9.96 7.68
N ARG A 704 27.19 -9.24 8.14
CA ARG A 704 26.03 -8.90 7.31
C ARG A 704 26.38 -7.98 6.14
N ALA A 705 27.45 -7.19 6.25
CA ALA A 705 27.87 -6.31 5.16
C ALA A 705 28.58 -7.07 4.03
N ALA A 706 29.21 -8.20 4.37
CA ALA A 706 29.85 -9.09 3.41
C ALA A 706 28.89 -10.10 2.74
N LEU A 707 27.59 -10.09 3.09
CA LEU A 707 26.59 -10.95 2.46
C LEU A 707 26.39 -10.53 0.99
N PRO A 708 26.54 -11.46 0.02
CA PRO A 708 26.40 -11.14 -1.40
C PRO A 708 24.96 -10.75 -1.73
N GLY A 709 24.77 -9.88 -2.72
CA GLY A 709 23.43 -9.64 -3.27
C GLY A 709 22.90 -10.91 -3.96
N PRO A 710 21.57 -11.12 -4.02
CA PRO A 710 20.98 -12.17 -4.85
C PRO A 710 21.31 -11.95 -6.33
N ASP A 711 21.75 -13.00 -7.02
CA ASP A 711 21.98 -12.98 -8.47
C ASP A 711 20.67 -13.26 -9.22
N PHE A 712 19.80 -12.24 -9.30
CA PHE A 712 18.54 -12.35 -10.04
C PHE A 712 18.76 -12.51 -11.55
N ALA A 713 19.84 -11.97 -12.10
CA ALA A 713 20.16 -12.09 -13.53
C ALA A 713 20.53 -13.53 -13.90
N GLY A 714 21.29 -14.22 -13.05
CA GLY A 714 21.62 -15.64 -13.20
C GLY A 714 20.41 -16.58 -13.10
N LEU A 715 19.30 -16.14 -12.50
CA LEU A 715 18.05 -16.90 -12.40
C LEU A 715 17.16 -16.77 -13.65
N ALA A 716 17.35 -15.74 -14.49
CA ALA A 716 16.59 -15.50 -15.71
C ALA A 716 17.02 -16.46 -16.85
N THR A 717 16.66 -17.74 -16.69
CA THR A 717 17.05 -18.84 -17.60
C THR A 717 15.90 -19.34 -18.47
N GLY A 718 14.73 -18.71 -18.35
CA GLY A 718 13.52 -19.04 -19.06
C GLY A 718 13.70 -18.99 -20.58
N ARG A 719 12.86 -19.77 -21.27
CA ARG A 719 12.89 -19.84 -22.73
C ARG A 719 12.67 -18.47 -23.37
N ALA A 720 13.05 -18.33 -24.64
CA ALA A 720 12.72 -17.14 -25.42
C ALA A 720 11.19 -16.98 -25.62
N PRO A 721 10.68 -15.74 -25.76
CA PRO A 721 9.29 -15.49 -26.10
C PRO A 721 8.95 -16.10 -27.47
N ARG A 722 7.77 -16.70 -27.58
CA ARG A 722 7.23 -17.36 -28.78
C ARG A 722 6.13 -16.54 -29.44
N THR A 723 5.54 -15.60 -28.72
CA THR A 723 4.45 -14.74 -29.19
C THR A 723 4.81 -13.26 -28.97
N PRO A 724 4.21 -12.34 -29.73
CA PRO A 724 4.38 -10.90 -29.49
C PRO A 724 3.95 -10.47 -28.08
N ALA A 725 2.92 -11.11 -27.51
CA ALA A 725 2.48 -10.87 -26.15
C ALA A 725 3.55 -11.27 -25.12
N GLU A 726 4.16 -12.46 -25.28
CA GLU A 726 5.29 -12.87 -24.45
C GLU A 726 6.49 -11.94 -24.62
N GLU A 727 6.79 -11.45 -25.83
CA GLU A 727 7.92 -10.55 -26.08
C GLU A 727 7.76 -9.20 -25.37
N MET A 728 6.57 -8.60 -25.46
CA MET A 728 6.25 -7.37 -24.73
C MET A 728 6.27 -7.59 -23.22
N LEU A 729 5.65 -8.67 -22.72
CA LEU A 729 5.62 -8.97 -21.29
C LEU A 729 7.02 -9.25 -20.73
N CYS A 730 7.87 -10.00 -21.44
CA CYS A 730 9.28 -10.16 -21.07
C CYS A 730 10.01 -8.81 -20.98
N GLY A 731 9.76 -7.91 -21.93
CA GLY A 731 10.32 -6.54 -21.89
C GLY A 731 9.85 -5.72 -20.70
N LEU A 732 8.55 -5.78 -20.37
CA LEU A 732 7.97 -5.08 -19.22
C LEU A 732 8.44 -5.65 -17.88
N PHE A 733 8.57 -6.98 -17.77
CA PHE A 733 9.14 -7.62 -16.59
C PHE A 733 10.60 -7.20 -16.40
N ALA A 734 11.39 -7.23 -17.49
CA ALA A 734 12.79 -6.80 -17.46
C ALA A 734 12.93 -5.33 -17.03
N GLU A 735 12.08 -4.44 -17.57
CA GLU A 735 12.04 -3.01 -17.20
C GLU A 735 11.76 -2.82 -15.71
N VAL A 736 10.71 -3.47 -15.18
CA VAL A 736 10.28 -3.29 -13.79
C VAL A 736 11.28 -3.89 -12.80
N LEU A 737 11.82 -5.07 -13.10
CA LEU A 737 12.84 -5.73 -12.27
C LEU A 737 14.21 -5.03 -12.41
N GLY A 738 14.43 -4.29 -13.51
CA GLY A 738 15.70 -3.70 -13.89
C GLY A 738 16.75 -4.76 -14.22
N LEU A 739 16.33 -5.77 -14.98
CA LEU A 739 17.17 -6.82 -15.54
C LEU A 739 17.37 -6.58 -17.04
N ASP A 740 18.50 -7.02 -17.59
CA ASP A 740 18.78 -6.88 -19.03
C ASP A 740 17.82 -7.72 -19.89
N ARG A 741 17.40 -8.89 -19.39
CA ARG A 741 16.49 -9.81 -20.07
C ARG A 741 15.71 -10.64 -19.07
N VAL A 742 14.47 -10.96 -19.43
CA VAL A 742 13.60 -11.95 -18.77
C VAL A 742 13.11 -12.95 -19.83
N GLY A 743 13.15 -14.24 -19.51
CA GLY A 743 12.59 -15.32 -20.32
C GLY A 743 11.09 -15.53 -20.06
N ALA A 744 10.41 -16.15 -21.01
CA ALA A 744 8.95 -16.25 -20.98
C ALA A 744 8.42 -17.10 -19.81
N ASP A 745 9.20 -18.08 -19.33
CA ASP A 745 8.83 -18.93 -18.20
C ASP A 745 9.48 -18.48 -16.88
N ASP A 746 10.21 -17.35 -16.88
CA ASP A 746 10.83 -16.85 -15.65
C ASP A 746 9.78 -16.23 -14.74
N SER A 747 9.76 -16.70 -13.49
CA SER A 747 8.85 -16.22 -12.46
C SER A 747 9.27 -14.83 -11.97
N PHE A 748 8.36 -13.88 -12.07
CA PHE A 748 8.50 -12.51 -11.60
C PHE A 748 9.02 -12.45 -10.17
N PHE A 749 8.48 -13.30 -9.30
CA PHE A 749 8.81 -13.33 -7.89
C PHE A 749 10.14 -14.03 -7.60
N ASP A 750 10.57 -14.96 -8.44
CA ASP A 750 11.87 -15.62 -8.29
C ASP A 750 13.01 -14.74 -8.81
N LEU A 751 12.69 -13.83 -9.74
CA LEU A 751 13.58 -12.77 -10.21
C LEU A 751 13.60 -11.53 -9.28
N GLY A 752 13.09 -11.64 -8.06
CA GLY A 752 13.15 -10.59 -7.05
C GLY A 752 11.99 -9.60 -7.07
N GLY A 753 10.98 -9.86 -7.90
CA GLY A 753 9.72 -9.13 -7.89
C GLY A 753 8.96 -9.31 -6.57
N ASP A 754 8.19 -8.30 -6.20
CA ASP A 754 7.38 -8.28 -5.00
C ASP A 754 6.01 -7.64 -5.28
N SER A 755 5.14 -7.50 -4.27
CA SER A 755 3.81 -6.91 -4.45
C SER A 755 3.82 -5.46 -4.95
N LEU A 756 4.85 -4.67 -4.63
CA LEU A 756 5.00 -3.28 -5.08
C LEU A 756 5.42 -3.22 -6.56
N LEU A 757 6.44 -4.00 -6.92
CA LEU A 757 6.91 -4.17 -8.29
C LEU A 757 5.82 -4.83 -9.15
N ALA A 758 5.06 -5.77 -8.60
CA ALA A 758 3.92 -6.40 -9.28
C ALA A 758 2.87 -5.35 -9.66
N MET A 759 2.55 -4.40 -8.76
CA MET A 759 1.63 -3.32 -9.07
C MET A 759 2.19 -2.34 -10.10
N ARG A 760 3.49 -2.01 -10.02
CA ARG A 760 4.17 -1.22 -11.07
C ARG A 760 4.12 -1.93 -12.42
N LEU A 761 4.36 -3.24 -12.43
CA LEU A 761 4.27 -4.07 -13.63
C LEU A 761 2.85 -4.08 -14.19
N ILE A 762 1.82 -4.28 -13.37
CA ILE A 762 0.41 -4.24 -13.80
C ILE A 762 0.05 -2.88 -14.37
N ASN A 763 0.42 -1.79 -13.71
CA ASN A 763 0.19 -0.44 -14.20
C ASN A 763 0.93 -0.19 -15.52
N ARG A 764 2.16 -0.71 -15.66
CA ARG A 764 2.94 -0.60 -16.89
C ARG A 764 2.34 -1.43 -18.02
N ILE A 765 1.90 -2.65 -17.73
CA ILE A 765 1.14 -3.50 -18.66
C ILE A 765 -0.11 -2.76 -19.13
N ARG A 766 -0.89 -2.18 -18.21
CA ARG A 766 -2.06 -1.37 -18.55
C ARG A 766 -1.70 -0.16 -19.41
N ALA A 767 -0.64 0.57 -19.05
CA ALA A 767 -0.24 1.78 -19.77
C ALA A 767 0.33 1.50 -21.18
N VAL A 768 0.98 0.35 -21.38
CA VAL A 768 1.64 -0.01 -22.65
C VAL A 768 0.73 -0.87 -23.54
N LEU A 769 -0.11 -1.72 -22.95
CA LEU A 769 -0.92 -2.71 -23.66
C LEU A 769 -2.43 -2.45 -23.57
N ASP A 770 -2.89 -1.47 -22.79
CA ASP A 770 -4.32 -1.19 -22.51
C ASP A 770 -5.11 -2.42 -21.99
N ILE A 771 -4.40 -3.31 -21.29
CA ILE A 771 -4.94 -4.56 -20.74
C ILE A 771 -4.94 -4.49 -19.22
N GLU A 772 -6.08 -4.80 -18.59
CA GLU A 772 -6.14 -5.01 -17.14
C GLU A 772 -5.69 -6.41 -16.78
N VAL A 773 -4.56 -6.50 -16.06
CA VAL A 773 -4.13 -7.74 -15.40
C VAL A 773 -4.50 -7.63 -13.93
N SER A 774 -5.35 -8.54 -13.44
CA SER A 774 -5.61 -8.59 -12.00
C SER A 774 -4.35 -9.01 -11.26
N ILE A 775 -4.12 -8.44 -10.07
CA ILE A 775 -3.00 -8.86 -9.21
C ILE A 775 -3.05 -10.36 -8.93
N ARG A 776 -4.24 -10.91 -8.70
CA ARG A 776 -4.44 -12.34 -8.53
C ARG A 776 -3.95 -13.17 -9.71
N ALA A 777 -4.14 -12.71 -10.95
CA ALA A 777 -3.63 -13.41 -12.14
C ALA A 777 -2.09 -13.45 -12.11
N LEU A 778 -1.43 -12.33 -11.83
CA LEU A 778 0.03 -12.28 -11.71
C LEU A 778 0.55 -13.15 -10.56
N PHE A 779 -0.17 -13.27 -9.44
CA PHE A 779 0.21 -14.16 -8.34
C PHE A 779 -0.04 -15.65 -8.64
N THR A 780 -1.03 -15.96 -9.46
CA THR A 780 -1.39 -17.36 -9.80
C THR A 780 -0.45 -17.91 -10.88
N THR A 781 -0.10 -17.09 -11.85
CA THR A 781 0.77 -17.45 -12.98
C THR A 781 1.85 -16.37 -13.18
N PRO A 782 2.89 -16.34 -12.32
CA PRO A 782 3.82 -15.22 -12.21
C PRO A 782 4.87 -15.15 -13.32
N THR A 783 4.63 -15.68 -14.50
CA THR A 783 5.59 -15.69 -15.61
C THR A 783 5.06 -14.89 -16.80
N PRO A 784 5.89 -14.29 -17.67
CA PRO A 784 5.41 -13.61 -18.87
C PRO A 784 4.51 -14.50 -19.74
N ALA A 785 4.85 -15.79 -19.87
CA ALA A 785 4.05 -16.80 -20.55
C ALA A 785 2.75 -17.10 -19.82
N GLY A 786 2.79 -17.26 -18.49
CA GLY A 786 1.61 -17.52 -17.69
C GLY A 786 0.64 -16.33 -17.66
N VAL A 787 1.17 -15.11 -17.65
CA VAL A 787 0.37 -13.88 -17.82
C VAL A 787 -0.17 -13.82 -19.24
N ALA A 788 0.64 -14.03 -20.28
CA ALA A 788 0.17 -14.11 -21.67
C ALA A 788 -0.90 -15.18 -21.86
N ASP A 789 -0.75 -16.32 -21.18
CA ASP A 789 -1.68 -17.44 -21.19
C ASP A 789 -2.92 -17.12 -20.39
N SER A 790 -2.85 -16.39 -19.27
CA SER A 790 -4.03 -15.91 -18.55
C SER A 790 -4.82 -14.87 -19.36
N LEU A 791 -4.09 -14.12 -20.19
CA LEU A 791 -4.67 -13.17 -21.15
C LEU A 791 -5.27 -13.90 -22.36
N SER A 792 -4.73 -15.06 -22.76
CA SER A 792 -5.25 -15.89 -23.85
C SER A 792 -6.30 -16.91 -23.40
N SER A 793 -6.31 -17.37 -22.14
CA SER A 793 -7.29 -18.30 -21.56
C SER A 793 -8.51 -17.58 -20.98
N ALA A 794 -8.43 -16.24 -20.84
CA ALA A 794 -9.61 -15.38 -20.88
C ALA A 794 -10.18 -15.22 -22.31
N GLN A 795 -9.52 -15.75 -23.34
CA GLN A 795 -9.82 -15.49 -24.77
C GLN A 795 -9.92 -16.73 -25.69
N ASP A 796 -9.61 -17.97 -25.27
CA ASP A 796 -9.68 -19.13 -26.17
C ASP A 796 -10.47 -20.31 -25.59
N GLY A 797 -11.72 -20.40 -26.08
CA GLY A 797 -12.70 -21.44 -25.88
C GLY A 797 -14.13 -20.93 -26.12
N ASP A 798 -14.42 -19.70 -25.69
CA ASP A 798 -15.77 -19.10 -25.68
C ASP A 798 -15.93 -17.88 -26.62
N ASP A 799 -14.85 -17.15 -26.94
CA ASP A 799 -14.92 -15.83 -27.61
C ASP A 799 -15.40 -15.87 -29.08
N PHE A 800 -15.39 -17.04 -29.72
CA PHE A 800 -15.90 -17.27 -31.08
C PHE A 800 -17.07 -18.26 -31.11
N GLN A 801 -17.58 -18.72 -29.97
CA GLN A 801 -18.80 -19.53 -29.94
C GLN A 801 -20.00 -18.69 -30.40
N THR A 802 -21.01 -19.37 -30.93
CA THR A 802 -22.27 -18.75 -31.38
C THR A 802 -22.93 -17.92 -30.28
N LEU A 803 -22.80 -18.31 -29.02
CA LEU A 803 -23.26 -17.53 -27.87
C LEU A 803 -22.07 -16.90 -27.14
N LEU A 804 -22.00 -15.57 -27.17
CA LEU A 804 -21.01 -14.79 -26.43
C LEU A 804 -21.63 -14.22 -25.14
N PRO A 805 -21.25 -14.72 -23.95
CA PRO A 805 -21.70 -14.16 -22.69
C PRO A 805 -21.05 -12.78 -22.46
N LEU A 806 -21.83 -11.71 -22.60
CA LEU A 806 -21.34 -10.34 -22.32
C LEU A 806 -21.58 -9.95 -20.86
N ARG A 807 -22.71 -10.37 -20.29
CA ARG A 807 -23.05 -10.23 -18.88
C ARG A 807 -24.05 -11.31 -18.48
N THR A 808 -23.69 -12.21 -17.56
CA THR A 808 -24.52 -13.38 -17.21
C THR A 808 -25.27 -13.23 -15.88
N ASP A 809 -24.93 -12.23 -15.08
CA ASP A 809 -25.60 -11.87 -13.83
C ASP A 809 -26.85 -11.01 -14.08
N GLY A 810 -27.86 -11.21 -13.25
CA GLY A 810 -29.14 -10.49 -13.32
C GLY A 810 -30.35 -11.38 -13.04
N SER A 811 -31.47 -10.78 -12.63
CA SER A 811 -32.74 -11.47 -12.37
C SER A 811 -33.84 -11.18 -13.39
N GLY A 812 -33.57 -10.26 -14.33
CA GLY A 812 -34.45 -9.92 -15.44
C GLY A 812 -34.25 -10.83 -16.66
N PRO A 813 -35.19 -10.85 -17.61
CA PRO A 813 -35.02 -11.63 -18.84
C PRO A 813 -33.86 -11.09 -19.69
N PRO A 814 -33.01 -11.95 -20.27
CA PRO A 814 -31.85 -11.52 -21.05
C PRO A 814 -32.15 -10.64 -22.27
N VAL A 815 -31.17 -9.81 -22.64
CA VAL A 815 -31.13 -9.07 -23.91
C VAL A 815 -30.21 -9.80 -24.88
N PHE A 816 -30.74 -10.22 -26.02
CA PHE A 816 -29.99 -10.92 -27.07
C PHE A 816 -29.62 -9.95 -28.20
N CYS A 817 -28.32 -9.82 -28.46
CA CYS A 817 -27.75 -8.91 -29.44
C CYS A 817 -27.24 -9.67 -30.67
N MET A 818 -27.81 -9.43 -31.85
CA MET A 818 -27.48 -10.16 -33.08
C MET A 818 -26.27 -9.55 -33.80
N HIS A 819 -25.35 -10.39 -34.30
CA HIS A 819 -24.13 -9.90 -34.95
C HIS A 819 -24.40 -9.03 -36.21
N PRO A 820 -23.54 -8.04 -36.48
CA PRO A 820 -23.49 -7.31 -37.75
C PRO A 820 -22.90 -8.14 -38.90
N GLY A 821 -22.71 -7.54 -40.07
CA GLY A 821 -22.35 -8.26 -41.30
C GLY A 821 -21.08 -9.11 -41.17
N GLU A 822 -20.13 -8.67 -40.35
CA GLU A 822 -18.86 -9.36 -40.07
C GLU A 822 -18.95 -10.60 -39.18
N GLY A 823 -20.07 -10.83 -38.49
CA GLY A 823 -20.26 -12.03 -37.65
C GLY A 823 -19.94 -11.87 -36.16
N LEU A 824 -19.30 -10.78 -35.75
CA LEU A 824 -18.79 -10.58 -34.38
C LEU A 824 -19.71 -9.70 -33.51
N SER A 825 -20.08 -10.18 -32.33
CA SER A 825 -20.95 -9.45 -31.38
C SER A 825 -20.21 -8.66 -30.30
N TRP A 826 -18.89 -8.59 -30.36
CA TRP A 826 -18.03 -7.96 -29.33
C TRP A 826 -18.35 -6.48 -29.08
N ARG A 827 -18.77 -5.75 -30.11
CA ARG A 827 -19.06 -4.31 -30.01
C ARG A 827 -20.26 -3.99 -29.11
N TYR A 828 -21.11 -4.98 -28.83
CA TYR A 828 -22.20 -4.83 -27.86
C TYR A 828 -21.71 -4.79 -26.40
N ALA A 829 -20.47 -5.16 -26.10
CA ALA A 829 -19.89 -5.02 -24.75
C ALA A 829 -19.94 -3.56 -24.25
N GLY A 830 -19.78 -2.59 -25.16
CA GLY A 830 -19.90 -1.17 -24.80
C GLY A 830 -21.31 -0.77 -24.32
N LEU A 831 -22.35 -1.53 -24.68
CA LEU A 831 -23.73 -1.29 -24.28
C LEU A 831 -23.97 -1.64 -22.80
N LEU A 832 -23.14 -2.50 -22.20
CA LEU A 832 -23.25 -2.93 -20.80
C LEU A 832 -23.18 -1.76 -19.82
N ASN A 833 -22.42 -0.72 -20.17
CA ASN A 833 -22.25 0.51 -19.40
C ASN A 833 -23.55 1.32 -19.24
N TYR A 834 -24.56 1.04 -20.08
CA TYR A 834 -25.77 1.85 -20.17
C TYR A 834 -27.07 1.06 -19.91
N LEU A 835 -27.01 -0.27 -19.92
CA LEU A 835 -28.14 -1.14 -19.57
C LEU A 835 -28.20 -1.40 -18.05
N PRO A 836 -29.39 -1.55 -17.46
CA PRO A 836 -29.52 -1.90 -16.05
C PRO A 836 -28.81 -3.22 -15.73
N GLN A 837 -28.12 -3.31 -14.59
CA GLN A 837 -27.36 -4.51 -14.20
C GLN A 837 -28.23 -5.75 -13.99
N ASP A 838 -29.52 -5.59 -13.68
CA ASP A 838 -30.45 -6.71 -13.48
C ASP A 838 -30.74 -7.55 -14.74
N TYR A 839 -30.29 -7.12 -15.93
CA TYR A 839 -30.57 -7.81 -17.20
C TYR A 839 -29.29 -8.47 -17.72
N PRO A 840 -29.25 -9.80 -17.83
CA PRO A 840 -28.21 -10.50 -18.57
C PRO A 840 -28.17 -10.03 -20.04
N VAL A 841 -27.00 -10.07 -20.66
CA VAL A 841 -26.80 -9.67 -22.05
C VAL A 841 -25.93 -10.69 -22.76
N TYR A 842 -26.41 -11.18 -23.91
CA TYR A 842 -25.73 -12.17 -24.72
C TYR A 842 -25.59 -11.66 -26.15
N GLY A 843 -24.40 -11.83 -26.74
CA GLY A 843 -24.16 -11.61 -28.15
C GLY A 843 -24.31 -12.91 -28.93
N LEU A 844 -25.04 -12.91 -30.04
CA LEU A 844 -25.10 -14.04 -30.96
C LEU A 844 -24.09 -13.80 -32.09
N GLN A 845 -23.10 -14.68 -32.22
CA GLN A 845 -22.05 -14.62 -33.22
C GLN A 845 -22.31 -15.60 -34.36
N ALA A 846 -21.77 -15.30 -35.54
CA ALA A 846 -21.86 -16.22 -36.65
C ALA A 846 -21.11 -17.53 -36.34
N ARG A 847 -21.81 -18.66 -36.44
CA ARG A 847 -21.26 -20.00 -36.19
C ARG A 847 -20.03 -20.30 -37.05
N SER A 848 -20.01 -19.75 -38.26
CA SER A 848 -18.88 -19.80 -39.20
C SER A 848 -17.57 -19.21 -38.69
N LEU A 849 -17.59 -18.45 -37.58
CA LEU A 849 -16.38 -17.97 -36.91
C LEU A 849 -15.68 -19.07 -36.10
N SER A 850 -16.45 -20.03 -35.57
CA SER A 850 -15.93 -21.22 -34.89
C SER A 850 -15.69 -22.40 -35.84
N ASP A 851 -16.50 -22.51 -36.90
CA ASP A 851 -16.39 -23.55 -37.92
C ASP A 851 -16.83 -23.02 -39.29
N VAL A 852 -15.87 -22.62 -40.13
CA VAL A 852 -16.13 -22.04 -41.47
C VAL A 852 -16.99 -22.94 -42.37
N SER A 853 -16.99 -24.26 -42.15
CA SER A 853 -17.83 -25.18 -42.92
C SER A 853 -19.33 -25.08 -42.60
N SER A 854 -19.70 -24.34 -41.53
CA SER A 854 -21.07 -24.12 -41.05
C SER A 854 -21.75 -22.84 -41.57
N LEU A 855 -21.33 -22.33 -42.74
CA LEU A 855 -21.96 -21.15 -43.35
C LEU A 855 -23.43 -21.45 -43.72
N PRO A 856 -24.41 -20.70 -43.20
CA PRO A 856 -25.83 -20.94 -43.50
C PRO A 856 -26.15 -20.64 -44.97
N ALA A 857 -27.04 -21.44 -45.56
CA ALA A 857 -27.51 -21.27 -46.93
C ALA A 857 -28.64 -20.24 -47.05
N THR A 858 -29.40 -20.01 -45.96
CA THR A 858 -30.53 -19.06 -45.89
C THR A 858 -30.53 -18.27 -44.58
N ILE A 859 -31.25 -17.13 -44.52
CA ILE A 859 -31.42 -16.39 -43.25
C ILE A 859 -32.31 -17.20 -42.29
N GLU A 860 -33.27 -17.95 -42.82
CA GLU A 860 -34.17 -18.80 -42.07
C GLU A 860 -33.41 -19.90 -41.31
N GLU A 861 -32.42 -20.54 -41.95
CA GLU A 861 -31.52 -21.50 -41.30
C GLU A 861 -30.69 -20.85 -40.17
N MET A 862 -30.12 -19.67 -40.42
CA MET A 862 -29.40 -18.91 -39.39
C MET A 862 -30.30 -18.53 -38.20
N VAL A 863 -31.56 -18.19 -38.47
CA VAL A 863 -32.54 -17.80 -37.47
C VAL A 863 -32.97 -18.99 -36.62
N ASP A 864 -33.16 -20.17 -37.23
CA ASP A 864 -33.50 -21.39 -36.50
C ASP A 864 -32.36 -21.79 -35.56
N ASP A 865 -31.10 -21.74 -36.02
CA ASP A 865 -29.91 -21.98 -35.19
C ASP A 865 -29.80 -21.00 -34.00
N TYR A 866 -30.04 -19.70 -34.24
CA TYR A 866 -30.00 -18.69 -33.18
C TYR A 866 -31.17 -18.83 -32.21
N LEU A 867 -32.34 -19.25 -32.69
CA LEU A 867 -33.49 -19.48 -31.83
C LEU A 867 -33.26 -20.68 -30.90
N ASP A 868 -32.66 -21.76 -31.39
CA ASP A 868 -32.28 -22.91 -30.56
C ASP A 868 -31.30 -22.48 -29.47
N THR A 869 -30.25 -21.72 -29.84
CA THR A 869 -29.27 -21.17 -28.89
C THR A 869 -29.93 -20.23 -27.85
N ILE A 870 -30.85 -19.37 -28.28
CA ILE A 870 -31.60 -18.47 -27.38
C ILE A 870 -32.45 -19.28 -26.39
N ARG A 871 -33.06 -20.39 -26.83
CA ARG A 871 -33.93 -21.23 -26.02
C ARG A 871 -33.21 -22.06 -24.97
N GLU A 872 -31.93 -22.35 -25.19
CA GLU A 872 -31.08 -22.97 -24.15
C GLU A 872 -30.93 -22.03 -22.94
N ILE A 873 -30.86 -20.72 -23.17
CA ILE A 873 -30.74 -19.71 -22.11
C ILE A 873 -32.10 -19.28 -21.57
N GLN A 874 -33.07 -19.04 -22.44
CA GLN A 874 -34.41 -18.61 -22.09
C GLN A 874 -35.45 -19.45 -22.86
N PRO A 875 -35.99 -20.52 -22.26
CA PRO A 875 -36.91 -21.43 -22.96
C PRO A 875 -38.26 -20.81 -23.38
N GLN A 876 -38.70 -19.72 -22.72
CA GLN A 876 -40.00 -19.07 -22.96
C GLN A 876 -39.91 -17.55 -22.87
N GLY A 877 -40.76 -16.85 -23.63
CA GLY A 877 -40.83 -15.39 -23.63
C GLY A 877 -41.29 -14.78 -22.29
N PRO A 878 -41.19 -13.45 -22.12
CA PRO A 878 -40.95 -12.47 -23.19
C PRO A 878 -39.47 -12.29 -23.54
N TYR A 879 -39.16 -12.17 -24.84
CA TYR A 879 -37.80 -11.95 -25.35
C TYR A 879 -37.49 -10.47 -25.59
N TYR A 880 -36.22 -10.08 -25.39
CA TYR A 880 -35.67 -8.78 -25.73
C TYR A 880 -34.56 -8.92 -26.77
N LEU A 881 -34.79 -8.39 -27.97
CA LEU A 881 -33.92 -8.56 -29.12
C LEU A 881 -33.37 -7.21 -29.60
N LEU A 882 -32.08 -7.18 -29.91
CA LEU A 882 -31.38 -6.01 -30.41
C LEU A 882 -30.44 -6.39 -31.56
N GLY A 883 -30.31 -5.55 -32.59
CA GLY A 883 -29.34 -5.82 -33.65
C GLY A 883 -28.93 -4.56 -34.43
N TRP A 884 -27.65 -4.46 -34.74
CA TRP A 884 -27.02 -3.39 -35.53
C TRP A 884 -26.70 -3.86 -36.95
N SER A 885 -26.96 -2.99 -37.92
CA SER A 885 -26.70 -3.26 -39.34
C SER A 885 -27.40 -4.55 -39.81
N PHE A 886 -26.67 -5.51 -40.37
CA PHE A 886 -27.20 -6.85 -40.70
C PHE A 886 -27.90 -7.52 -39.51
N GLY A 887 -27.38 -7.35 -38.29
CA GLY A 887 -27.98 -7.91 -37.07
C GLY A 887 -29.38 -7.37 -36.80
N GLY A 888 -29.72 -6.16 -37.26
CA GLY A 888 -31.08 -5.63 -37.17
C GLY A 888 -32.09 -6.41 -38.02
N LEU A 889 -31.65 -6.88 -39.20
CA LEU A 889 -32.45 -7.76 -40.06
C LEU A 889 -32.66 -9.13 -39.40
N ILE A 890 -31.60 -9.68 -38.80
CA ILE A 890 -31.65 -10.96 -38.07
C ILE A 890 -32.54 -10.85 -36.82
N ALA A 891 -32.39 -9.79 -36.02
CA ALA A 891 -33.21 -9.58 -34.83
C ALA A 891 -34.72 -9.52 -35.19
N HIS A 892 -35.07 -8.88 -36.31
CA HIS A 892 -36.44 -8.87 -36.82
C HIS A 892 -36.90 -10.26 -37.27
N ALA A 893 -36.08 -10.99 -38.01
CA ALA A 893 -36.39 -12.34 -38.47
C ALA A 893 -36.59 -13.32 -37.30
N VAL A 894 -35.70 -13.31 -36.30
CA VAL A 894 -35.84 -14.06 -35.04
C VAL A 894 -37.12 -13.67 -34.33
N ALA A 895 -37.45 -12.37 -34.26
CA ALA A 895 -38.69 -11.92 -33.63
C ALA A 895 -39.94 -12.49 -34.31
N THR A 896 -39.98 -12.53 -35.65
CA THR A 896 -41.10 -13.13 -36.38
C THR A 896 -41.18 -14.64 -36.19
N ARG A 897 -40.03 -15.33 -36.14
CA ARG A 897 -39.96 -16.77 -35.90
C ARG A 897 -40.43 -17.17 -34.50
N ILE A 898 -40.07 -16.38 -33.48
CA ILE A 898 -40.58 -16.52 -32.12
C ILE A 898 -42.12 -16.39 -32.08
N GLN A 899 -42.69 -15.44 -32.85
CA GLN A 899 -44.14 -15.25 -32.93
C GLN A 899 -44.88 -16.37 -33.67
N GLU A 900 -44.24 -17.03 -34.63
CA GLU A 900 -44.77 -18.25 -35.27
C GLU A 900 -44.85 -19.41 -34.28
N HIS A 901 -43.89 -19.50 -33.36
CA HIS A 901 -43.87 -20.50 -32.30
C HIS A 901 -44.73 -20.14 -31.07
N GLY A 902 -45.47 -19.02 -31.10
CA GLY A 902 -46.45 -18.65 -30.08
C GLY A 902 -45.91 -17.86 -28.89
N ASP A 903 -44.63 -17.47 -28.91
CA ASP A 903 -43.99 -16.69 -27.84
C ASP A 903 -44.09 -15.17 -28.06
N GLN A 904 -43.89 -14.40 -26.99
CA GLN A 904 -43.93 -12.94 -27.02
C GLN A 904 -42.53 -12.30 -27.15
N VAL A 905 -42.41 -11.27 -27.99
CA VAL A 905 -41.25 -10.37 -28.05
C VAL A 905 -41.66 -9.03 -27.43
N ALA A 906 -41.04 -8.68 -26.30
CA ALA A 906 -41.38 -7.46 -25.55
C ALA A 906 -40.56 -6.23 -25.98
N LEU A 907 -39.38 -6.43 -26.58
CA LEU A 907 -38.59 -5.38 -27.21
C LEU A 907 -37.94 -5.94 -28.48
N LEU A 908 -38.11 -5.22 -29.59
CA LEU A 908 -37.32 -5.39 -30.80
C LEU A 908 -36.66 -4.05 -31.13
N ALA A 909 -35.33 -4.00 -31.03
CA ALA A 909 -34.52 -2.82 -31.31
C ALA A 909 -33.61 -3.03 -32.53
N VAL A 910 -33.69 -2.14 -33.51
CA VAL A 910 -32.88 -2.15 -34.73
C VAL A 910 -32.02 -0.89 -34.76
N LEU A 911 -30.71 -1.07 -34.85
CA LEU A 911 -29.71 -0.01 -34.93
C LEU A 911 -29.26 0.08 -36.39
N ASP A 912 -29.90 0.98 -37.14
CA ASP A 912 -29.59 1.35 -38.52
C ASP A 912 -29.40 0.17 -39.49
N GLY A 913 -30.19 -0.89 -39.29
CA GLY A 913 -30.36 -2.01 -40.21
C GLY A 913 -31.65 -1.87 -41.01
N TYR A 914 -31.64 -2.31 -42.29
CA TYR A 914 -32.78 -2.16 -43.21
C TYR A 914 -32.94 -3.38 -44.12
N PRO A 915 -34.18 -3.78 -44.45
CA PRO A 915 -34.43 -4.74 -45.51
C PRO A 915 -34.16 -4.11 -46.88
N ARG A 916 -33.71 -4.90 -47.85
CA ARG A 916 -33.53 -4.40 -49.21
C ARG A 916 -34.88 -4.34 -49.92
N VAL A 917 -35.26 -3.14 -50.37
CA VAL A 917 -36.51 -2.90 -51.10
C VAL A 917 -36.27 -3.07 -52.60
N LYS A 918 -37.03 -3.96 -53.27
CA LYS A 918 -37.19 -3.92 -54.73
C LYS A 918 -38.16 -2.79 -55.07
N MET A 919 -37.68 -1.69 -55.62
CA MET A 919 -38.50 -0.52 -55.97
C MET A 919 -39.10 -0.73 -57.36
N THR A 920 -40.25 -1.41 -57.45
CA THR A 920 -41.00 -1.55 -58.70
C THR A 920 -41.90 -0.33 -58.93
N GLY A 921 -41.40 0.66 -59.67
CA GLY A 921 -42.16 1.82 -60.15
C GLY A 921 -42.02 1.99 -61.67
N PRO A 922 -43.04 2.50 -62.40
CA PRO A 922 -42.93 2.69 -63.84
C PRO A 922 -41.89 3.78 -64.14
N GLY A 923 -40.77 3.39 -64.75
CA GLY A 923 -39.67 4.30 -65.12
C GLY A 923 -38.30 3.96 -64.53
N VAL A 924 -38.18 2.91 -63.71
CA VAL A 924 -36.88 2.41 -63.22
C VAL A 924 -36.41 1.28 -64.14
N THR A 925 -35.27 1.46 -64.83
CA THR A 925 -34.66 0.36 -65.61
C THR A 925 -33.83 -0.54 -64.70
N GLU A 926 -33.63 -1.82 -65.05
CA GLU A 926 -32.79 -2.79 -64.30
C GLU A 926 -31.39 -2.23 -63.94
N HIS A 927 -30.88 -1.30 -64.76
CA HIS A 927 -29.60 -0.65 -64.54
C HIS A 927 -29.60 0.40 -63.40
N ASP A 928 -30.78 0.85 -62.97
CA ASP A 928 -31.00 1.78 -61.87
C ASP A 928 -31.27 1.09 -60.51
N GLU A 929 -31.72 -0.17 -60.51
CA GLU A 929 -31.95 -0.94 -59.26
C GLU A 929 -30.64 -1.29 -58.54
N VAL A 930 -29.56 -1.50 -59.29
CA VAL A 930 -28.25 -1.91 -58.74
C VAL A 930 -27.46 -0.74 -58.14
N ARG A 931 -27.76 0.50 -58.53
CA ARG A 931 -26.92 1.68 -58.20
C ARG A 931 -27.38 2.49 -56.99
N ARG A 932 -28.60 2.26 -56.46
CA ARG A 932 -29.32 3.27 -55.65
C ARG A 932 -29.51 3.00 -54.16
N LEU A 933 -29.04 1.89 -53.57
CA LEU A 933 -29.17 1.63 -52.12
C LEU A 933 -27.89 1.08 -51.45
N GLY A 934 -26.83 0.90 -52.20
CA GLY A 934 -25.50 0.55 -51.69
C GLY A 934 -24.49 0.84 -52.78
N GLY A 935 -23.59 1.79 -52.57
CA GLY A 935 -22.70 2.32 -53.62
C GLY A 935 -21.96 1.21 -54.37
N GLY A 936 -21.93 1.28 -55.71
CA GLY A 936 -21.11 0.42 -56.58
C GLY A 936 -21.91 -0.16 -57.75
N GLY A 937 -21.43 0.09 -58.98
CA GLY A 937 -22.11 -0.20 -60.25
C GLY A 937 -22.25 -1.68 -60.61
N ALA A 938 -23.02 -1.93 -61.68
CA ALA A 938 -23.15 -3.22 -62.32
C ALA A 938 -21.79 -3.70 -62.83
N GLY A 939 -21.37 -4.90 -62.41
CA GLY A 939 -20.26 -5.64 -63.01
C GLY A 939 -18.94 -5.69 -62.24
N ASP A 940 -18.80 -5.00 -61.10
CA ASP A 940 -17.55 -5.02 -60.33
C ASP A 940 -17.59 -6.02 -59.16
N ASP A 941 -16.58 -6.89 -59.17
CA ASP A 941 -16.33 -8.06 -58.35
C ASP A 941 -16.73 -7.87 -56.86
N ILE A 942 -17.78 -8.60 -56.44
CA ILE A 942 -18.25 -8.63 -55.04
C ILE A 942 -17.10 -9.03 -54.12
N GLU A 943 -16.22 -9.92 -54.57
CA GLU A 943 -15.03 -10.28 -53.81
C GLU A 943 -14.06 -9.12 -53.66
N ALA A 944 -13.95 -8.20 -54.61
CA ALA A 944 -13.06 -7.04 -54.54
C ALA A 944 -13.58 -5.99 -53.56
N ARG A 945 -14.88 -5.68 -53.56
CA ARG A 945 -15.48 -4.74 -52.60
C ARG A 945 -15.48 -5.27 -51.18
N VAL A 946 -15.76 -6.55 -51.00
CA VAL A 946 -15.68 -7.20 -49.68
C VAL A 946 -14.22 -7.29 -49.23
N ARG A 947 -13.27 -7.57 -50.12
CA ARG A 947 -11.83 -7.54 -49.84
C ARG A 947 -11.33 -6.15 -49.44
N GLU A 948 -11.76 -5.08 -50.11
CA GLU A 948 -11.36 -3.72 -49.78
C GLU A 948 -11.89 -3.27 -48.40
N ARG A 949 -13.14 -3.64 -48.07
CA ARG A 949 -13.76 -3.40 -46.76
C ARG A 949 -13.16 -4.27 -45.65
N ILE A 950 -12.73 -5.49 -45.99
CA ILE A 950 -12.01 -6.39 -45.09
C ILE A 950 -10.56 -5.94 -44.87
N ASP A 951 -9.90 -5.39 -45.89
CA ASP A 951 -8.57 -4.79 -45.74
C ASP A 951 -8.64 -3.50 -44.91
N GLU A 952 -9.77 -2.80 -44.93
CA GLU A 952 -10.06 -1.66 -44.06
C GLU A 952 -10.34 -2.09 -42.62
N VAL A 953 -11.09 -3.19 -42.42
CA VAL A 953 -11.28 -3.86 -41.13
C VAL A 953 -9.92 -4.36 -40.61
N ALA A 954 -9.17 -5.13 -41.38
CA ALA A 954 -7.84 -5.64 -41.05
C ALA A 954 -6.85 -4.51 -40.74
N ARG A 955 -6.86 -3.40 -41.49
CA ARG A 955 -6.04 -2.20 -41.17
C ARG A 955 -6.48 -1.52 -39.89
N ARG A 956 -7.79 -1.36 -39.66
CA ARG A 956 -8.32 -0.77 -38.41
C ARG A 956 -8.02 -1.63 -37.19
N TYR A 957 -8.15 -2.96 -37.30
CA TYR A 957 -7.85 -3.92 -36.23
C TYR A 957 -6.35 -4.06 -35.95
N ARG A 958 -5.47 -3.90 -36.96
CA ARG A 958 -4.01 -3.78 -36.76
C ARG A 958 -3.60 -2.43 -36.15
N SER A 959 -4.44 -1.40 -36.24
CA SER A 959 -4.17 -0.05 -35.70
C SER A 959 -4.86 0.25 -34.36
N SER A 960 -5.71 -0.66 -33.87
CA SER A 960 -6.31 -0.62 -32.54
C SER A 960 -5.64 -1.69 -31.67
N ASP A 961 -5.27 -1.37 -30.44
CA ASP A 961 -4.57 -2.21 -29.43
C ASP A 961 -5.29 -3.53 -29.02
N ARG A 962 -6.20 -4.06 -29.84
CA ARG A 962 -6.96 -5.31 -29.61
C ARG A 962 -6.60 -6.46 -30.57
N GLY A 963 -5.49 -6.36 -31.29
CA GLY A 963 -5.11 -7.28 -32.37
C GLY A 963 -4.39 -8.58 -31.96
N SER A 964 -4.49 -9.06 -30.71
CA SER A 964 -3.67 -10.20 -30.23
C SER A 964 -4.29 -11.60 -30.40
N GLY A 965 -5.57 -11.72 -30.80
CA GLY A 965 -6.29 -13.00 -30.89
C GLY A 965 -6.81 -13.42 -32.28
N ILE A 966 -6.60 -12.61 -33.33
CA ILE A 966 -7.15 -12.93 -34.66
C ILE A 966 -6.07 -13.59 -35.52
N THR A 967 -6.13 -14.92 -35.64
CA THR A 967 -5.27 -15.70 -36.54
C THR A 967 -5.61 -15.44 -38.01
N THR A 968 -4.73 -15.86 -38.93
CA THR A 968 -4.98 -15.75 -40.37
C THR A 968 -6.24 -16.55 -40.78
N GLU A 969 -6.50 -17.65 -40.07
CA GLU A 969 -7.65 -18.53 -40.22
C GLU A 969 -8.95 -17.83 -39.78
N ILE A 970 -8.96 -17.15 -38.63
CA ILE A 970 -10.12 -16.38 -38.14
C ILE A 970 -10.39 -15.17 -39.06
N MET A 971 -9.35 -14.51 -39.58
CA MET A 971 -9.53 -13.48 -40.62
C MET A 971 -10.21 -14.02 -41.88
N SER A 972 -9.87 -15.25 -42.29
CA SER A 972 -10.55 -15.93 -43.41
C SER A 972 -12.00 -16.25 -43.07
N ALA A 973 -12.27 -16.72 -41.85
CA ALA A 973 -13.62 -17.00 -41.36
C ALA A 973 -14.51 -15.74 -41.34
N ILE A 974 -14.00 -14.62 -40.81
CA ILE A 974 -14.70 -13.32 -40.82
C ILE A 974 -14.95 -12.87 -42.27
N ARG A 975 -13.98 -13.08 -43.17
CA ARG A 975 -14.12 -12.76 -44.59
C ARG A 975 -15.25 -13.54 -45.25
N GLU A 976 -15.23 -14.85 -45.13
CA GLU A 976 -16.23 -15.73 -45.75
C GLU A 976 -17.63 -15.51 -45.15
N THR A 977 -17.69 -15.30 -43.83
CA THR A 977 -18.91 -14.92 -43.12
C THR A 977 -19.49 -13.60 -43.64
N SER A 978 -18.65 -12.58 -43.82
CA SER A 978 -19.07 -11.28 -44.34
C SER A 978 -19.64 -11.38 -45.76
N VAL A 979 -18.96 -12.12 -46.64
CA VAL A 979 -19.42 -12.36 -48.02
C VAL A 979 -20.77 -13.09 -48.01
N ASN A 980 -20.89 -14.13 -47.18
CA ASN A 980 -22.12 -14.92 -47.09
C ASN A 980 -23.28 -14.08 -46.56
N ASN A 981 -23.09 -13.34 -45.47
CA ASN A 981 -24.13 -12.50 -44.88
C ASN A 981 -24.63 -11.43 -45.85
N GLU A 982 -23.73 -10.83 -46.65
CA GLU A 982 -24.15 -9.88 -47.68
C GLU A 982 -24.96 -10.55 -48.80
N ARG A 983 -24.60 -11.78 -49.20
CA ARG A 983 -25.38 -12.59 -50.15
C ARG A 983 -26.77 -12.92 -49.60
N LEU A 984 -26.84 -13.37 -48.34
CA LEU A 984 -28.10 -13.72 -47.66
C LEU A 984 -29.02 -12.50 -47.53
N ALA A 985 -28.48 -11.34 -47.11
CA ALA A 985 -29.23 -10.10 -46.98
C ALA A 985 -29.89 -9.64 -48.30
N ARG A 986 -29.28 -9.94 -49.46
CA ARG A 986 -29.84 -9.57 -50.78
C ARG A 986 -31.01 -10.45 -51.20
N ASN A 987 -31.05 -11.69 -50.75
CA ASN A 987 -32.04 -12.68 -51.17
C ASN A 987 -33.18 -12.86 -50.16
N TYR A 988 -33.06 -12.27 -48.97
CA TYR A 988 -34.06 -12.38 -47.92
C TYR A 988 -35.19 -11.33 -48.04
N SER A 989 -36.43 -11.76 -47.83
CA SER A 989 -37.60 -10.90 -47.74
C SER A 989 -38.25 -11.07 -46.35
N PRO A 990 -38.24 -10.04 -45.49
CA PRO A 990 -38.74 -10.18 -44.13
C PRO A 990 -40.23 -10.52 -44.06
N ALA A 991 -40.61 -11.31 -43.06
CA ALA A 991 -41.99 -11.50 -42.67
C ALA A 991 -42.58 -10.25 -41.97
N LYS A 992 -43.84 -10.30 -41.55
CA LYS A 992 -44.47 -9.17 -40.84
C LYS A 992 -44.44 -9.38 -39.33
N PHE A 993 -43.74 -8.50 -38.61
CA PHE A 993 -43.65 -8.51 -37.15
C PHE A 993 -44.87 -7.86 -36.50
N ARG A 994 -45.51 -8.57 -35.57
CA ARG A 994 -46.69 -8.13 -34.82
C ARG A 994 -46.27 -7.46 -33.50
N GLY A 995 -45.80 -6.22 -33.56
CA GLY A 995 -45.36 -5.48 -32.36
C GLY A 995 -44.81 -4.10 -32.69
N ASP A 996 -44.43 -3.36 -31.65
CA ASP A 996 -43.74 -2.07 -31.80
C ASP A 996 -42.24 -2.31 -32.11
N LEU A 997 -41.69 -1.55 -33.07
CA LEU A 997 -40.27 -1.58 -33.44
C LEU A 997 -39.57 -0.32 -32.91
N LEU A 998 -38.46 -0.48 -32.20
CA LEU A 998 -37.57 0.62 -31.81
C LEU A 998 -36.43 0.75 -32.83
N LEU A 999 -36.39 1.85 -33.58
CA LEU A 999 -35.46 2.06 -34.68
C LEU A 999 -34.50 3.22 -34.40
N PHE A 1000 -33.21 2.93 -34.25
CA PHE A 1000 -32.16 3.94 -34.17
C PHE A 1000 -31.56 4.19 -35.54
N VAL A 1001 -31.48 5.45 -35.97
CA VAL A 1001 -31.13 5.85 -37.33
C VAL A 1001 -29.87 6.71 -37.29
N SER A 1002 -28.89 6.41 -38.12
CA SER A 1002 -27.69 7.24 -38.27
C SER A 1002 -28.05 8.61 -38.87
N ALA A 1003 -27.64 9.70 -38.20
CA ALA A 1003 -27.87 11.06 -38.70
C ALA A 1003 -26.75 11.53 -39.66
N LEU A 1004 -25.56 10.92 -39.62
CA LEU A 1004 -24.40 11.28 -40.44
C LEU A 1004 -24.14 10.23 -41.54
N GLY A 1005 -23.53 10.64 -42.65
CA GLY A 1005 -23.05 9.73 -43.70
C GLY A 1005 -24.13 9.15 -44.63
N ARG A 1006 -25.37 9.64 -44.57
CA ARG A 1006 -26.47 9.20 -45.45
C ARG A 1006 -26.48 9.93 -46.79
N PRO A 1007 -26.80 9.26 -47.91
CA PRO A 1007 -27.01 9.92 -49.19
C PRO A 1007 -28.24 10.84 -49.16
N GLU A 1008 -28.21 11.97 -49.87
CA GLU A 1008 -29.32 12.95 -49.91
C GLU A 1008 -30.66 12.34 -50.35
N PHE A 1009 -30.63 11.25 -51.13
CA PHE A 1009 -31.83 10.55 -51.61
C PHE A 1009 -32.43 9.55 -50.60
N LEU A 1010 -31.78 9.31 -49.45
CA LEU A 1010 -32.24 8.46 -48.34
C LEU A 1010 -32.03 9.16 -46.98
N PRO A 1011 -32.70 10.29 -46.74
CA PRO A 1011 -32.58 11.01 -45.47
C PRO A 1011 -33.09 10.15 -44.32
N ALA A 1012 -32.62 10.43 -43.09
CA ALA A 1012 -33.00 9.71 -41.87
C ALA A 1012 -34.53 9.60 -41.68
N SER A 1013 -35.28 10.62 -42.11
CA SER A 1013 -36.74 10.67 -42.07
C SER A 1013 -37.46 9.57 -42.87
N VAL A 1014 -36.80 8.93 -43.84
CA VAL A 1014 -37.37 7.85 -44.67
C VAL A 1014 -37.15 6.47 -44.04
N ALA A 1015 -36.20 6.34 -43.11
CA ALA A 1015 -35.86 5.07 -42.46
C ALA A 1015 -37.06 4.30 -41.84
N PRO A 1016 -38.01 4.95 -41.13
CA PRO A 1016 -39.19 4.26 -40.61
C PRO A 1016 -40.14 3.76 -41.71
N GLN A 1017 -40.18 4.42 -42.87
CA GLN A 1017 -41.07 4.05 -43.99
C GLN A 1017 -40.62 2.75 -44.65
N ILE A 1018 -39.31 2.48 -44.66
CA ILE A 1018 -38.72 1.25 -45.21
C ILE A 1018 -39.16 0.02 -44.40
N TRP A 1019 -39.26 0.14 -43.06
CA TRP A 1019 -39.71 -0.93 -42.18
C TRP A 1019 -41.23 -1.09 -42.11
N ARG A 1020 -42.01 -0.09 -42.56
CA ARG A 1020 -43.47 -0.05 -42.43
C ARG A 1020 -44.20 -1.27 -43.03
N PRO A 1021 -43.80 -1.84 -44.18
CA PRO A 1021 -44.44 -3.05 -44.71
C PRO A 1021 -44.27 -4.28 -43.81
N TYR A 1022 -43.23 -4.30 -42.98
CA TYR A 1022 -42.77 -5.46 -42.20
C TYR A 1022 -43.07 -5.34 -40.69
N VAL A 1023 -43.75 -4.28 -40.27
CA VAL A 1023 -44.10 -4.03 -38.85
C VAL A 1023 -45.56 -3.59 -38.76
N GLU A 1024 -46.36 -4.31 -37.97
CA GLU A 1024 -47.77 -3.98 -37.77
C GLU A 1024 -47.99 -2.86 -36.73
N GLY A 1025 -47.17 -2.84 -35.67
CA GLY A 1025 -47.27 -1.86 -34.58
C GLY A 1025 -46.66 -0.51 -34.91
N ARG A 1026 -46.30 0.25 -33.87
CA ARG A 1026 -45.66 1.57 -34.01
C ARG A 1026 -44.17 1.40 -34.25
N ILE A 1027 -43.62 2.21 -35.16
CA ILE A 1027 -42.18 2.34 -35.35
C ILE A 1027 -41.76 3.62 -34.63
N GLU A 1028 -41.04 3.45 -33.52
CA GLU A 1028 -40.50 4.56 -32.73
C GLU A 1028 -39.05 4.79 -33.16
N SER A 1029 -38.78 5.96 -33.76
CA SER A 1029 -37.49 6.23 -34.38
C SER A 1029 -36.71 7.31 -33.64
N TYR A 1030 -35.40 7.07 -33.44
CA TYR A 1030 -34.46 7.97 -32.79
C TYR A 1030 -33.29 8.24 -33.73
N GLU A 1031 -33.05 9.51 -34.06
CA GLU A 1031 -31.86 9.92 -34.81
C GLU A 1031 -30.66 9.98 -33.85
N ILE A 1032 -29.59 9.27 -34.18
CA ILE A 1032 -28.35 9.23 -33.40
C ILE A 1032 -27.30 10.02 -34.17
N ASN A 1033 -26.67 11.00 -33.51
CA ASN A 1033 -25.63 11.85 -34.11
C ASN A 1033 -24.31 11.08 -34.32
N SER A 1034 -24.34 10.13 -35.24
CA SER A 1034 -23.27 9.20 -35.58
C SER A 1034 -23.44 8.73 -37.03
N ASP A 1035 -22.36 8.29 -37.65
CA ASP A 1035 -22.45 7.56 -38.91
C ASP A 1035 -22.84 6.09 -38.66
N HIS A 1036 -23.17 5.35 -39.72
CA HIS A 1036 -23.56 3.94 -39.64
C HIS A 1036 -22.51 3.07 -38.92
N HIS A 1037 -21.22 3.34 -39.17
CA HIS A 1037 -20.10 2.53 -38.70
C HIS A 1037 -19.71 2.80 -37.24
N ASP A 1038 -20.07 3.96 -36.72
CA ASP A 1038 -19.74 4.44 -35.39
C ASP A 1038 -20.90 4.33 -34.38
N MET A 1039 -22.03 3.74 -34.77
CA MET A 1039 -23.20 3.59 -33.90
C MET A 1039 -22.96 2.77 -32.62
N LEU A 1040 -21.97 1.88 -32.63
CA LEU A 1040 -21.57 1.10 -31.45
C LEU A 1040 -20.34 1.70 -30.73
N ARG A 1041 -20.01 2.98 -30.95
CA ARG A 1041 -19.00 3.71 -30.16
C ARG A 1041 -19.59 4.32 -28.89
N PRO A 1042 -18.77 4.65 -27.87
CA PRO A 1042 -19.25 5.11 -26.57
C PRO A 1042 -20.27 6.25 -26.60
N GLY A 1043 -20.09 7.25 -27.47
CA GLY A 1043 -21.01 8.40 -27.59
C GLY A 1043 -22.40 8.02 -28.11
N ALA A 1044 -22.49 7.22 -29.17
CA ALA A 1044 -23.75 6.73 -29.73
C ALA A 1044 -24.42 5.71 -28.79
N LEU A 1045 -23.64 4.81 -28.18
CA LEU A 1045 -24.13 3.83 -27.21
C LEU A 1045 -24.71 4.46 -25.95
N ALA A 1046 -24.20 5.61 -25.50
CA ALA A 1046 -24.77 6.33 -24.37
C ALA A 1046 -26.22 6.79 -24.64
N GLU A 1047 -26.49 7.24 -25.86
CA GLU A 1047 -27.83 7.67 -26.28
C GLU A 1047 -28.77 6.48 -26.50
N ILE A 1048 -28.30 5.47 -27.25
CA ILE A 1048 -29.05 4.23 -27.52
C ILE A 1048 -29.37 3.50 -26.21
N GLY A 1049 -28.36 3.31 -25.36
CA GLY A 1049 -28.48 2.60 -24.09
C GLY A 1049 -29.45 3.28 -23.13
N ARG A 1050 -29.51 4.62 -23.10
CA ARG A 1050 -30.49 5.37 -22.32
C ARG A 1050 -31.93 5.04 -22.74
N VAL A 1051 -32.20 5.00 -24.04
CA VAL A 1051 -33.53 4.69 -24.58
C VAL A 1051 -33.90 3.23 -24.33
N VAL A 1052 -32.99 2.29 -24.63
CA VAL A 1052 -33.19 0.85 -24.41
C VAL A 1052 -33.42 0.54 -22.93
N SER A 1053 -32.61 1.12 -22.03
CA SER A 1053 -32.77 1.00 -20.56
C SER A 1053 -34.14 1.49 -20.08
N GLY A 1054 -34.63 2.59 -20.66
CA GLY A 1054 -35.99 3.11 -20.41
C GLY A 1054 -37.08 2.10 -20.79
N LYS A 1055 -36.94 1.43 -21.95
CA LYS A 1055 -37.90 0.40 -22.41
C LYS A 1055 -37.87 -0.86 -21.56
N LEU A 1056 -36.68 -1.34 -21.19
CA LEU A 1056 -36.53 -2.51 -20.30
C LEU A 1056 -37.19 -2.26 -18.94
N ARG A 1057 -36.95 -1.09 -18.33
CA ARG A 1057 -37.60 -0.70 -17.06
C ARG A 1057 -39.11 -0.52 -17.18
N GLY A 1058 -39.61 -0.08 -18.33
CA GLY A 1058 -41.04 0.05 -18.62
C GLY A 1058 -41.75 -1.30 -18.78
N ALA A 1059 -41.12 -2.25 -19.47
CA ALA A 1059 -41.65 -3.61 -19.67
C ALA A 1059 -41.78 -4.39 -18.36
N ALA A 1060 -40.79 -4.26 -17.46
CA ALA A 1060 -40.84 -4.89 -16.13
C ALA A 1060 -42.01 -4.40 -15.24
N ARG A 1061 -42.44 -3.14 -15.39
CA ARG A 1061 -43.62 -2.61 -14.66
C ARG A 1061 -44.92 -3.19 -15.19
N ASN A 1062 -45.04 -3.37 -16.50
CA ASN A 1062 -46.23 -3.96 -17.13
C ASN A 1062 -46.37 -5.46 -16.82
N LEU A 1063 -45.26 -6.19 -16.73
CA LEU A 1063 -45.26 -7.62 -16.33
C LEU A 1063 -45.64 -7.81 -14.85
N ARG A 1064 -45.25 -6.90 -13.95
CA ARG A 1064 -45.66 -6.93 -12.54
C ARG A 1064 -47.08 -6.39 -12.29
N GLY A 1065 -47.63 -5.60 -13.20
CA GLY A 1065 -48.98 -5.01 -13.11
C GLY A 1065 -50.13 -5.93 -13.55
N GLY A 1066 -49.86 -7.05 -14.24
CA GLY A 1066 -50.88 -7.96 -14.78
C GLY A 1066 -51.53 -8.92 -13.78
N GLY A 1067 -51.04 -8.99 -12.53
CA GLY A 1067 -51.47 -9.97 -11.53
C GLY A 1067 -52.49 -9.49 -10.49
N ALA A 1068 -52.89 -8.21 -10.49
CA ALA A 1068 -53.80 -7.65 -9.49
C ALA A 1068 -55.00 -6.96 -10.14
N GLY A 1069 -55.99 -7.76 -10.58
CA GLY A 1069 -57.21 -7.17 -11.14
C GLY A 1069 -58.21 -8.16 -11.71
N ARG A 1070 -58.72 -9.10 -10.89
CA ARG A 1070 -60.13 -9.59 -10.93
C ARG A 1070 -60.33 -10.69 -9.88
N VAL A 1071 -60.78 -10.29 -8.70
CA VAL A 1071 -61.69 -11.09 -7.87
C VAL A 1071 -62.80 -10.16 -7.41
N LYS A 1072 -63.98 -10.41 -7.98
CA LYS A 1072 -65.25 -10.31 -7.26
C LYS A 1072 -65.43 -11.63 -6.52
#